data_AF-A0A7S9DQJ3-F1
#
_entry.id   AF-A0A7S9DQJ3-F1
#
_cell.length_a   1.000
_cell.length_b   1.000
_cell.length_c   1.000
_cell.angle_alpha   90.00
_cell.angle_beta   90.00
_cell.angle_gamma   90.00
#
_symmetry.space_group_name_H-M   'P 1'
#
loop_
_entity.id
_entity.type
_entity.pdbx_description
1 polymer ?
#
loop_
_entity_poly.entity_id
_entity_poly.type
_entity_poly.pdbx_seq_one_letter_code
_entity_poly.pdbx_strand_id
1 'polypeptide(L)'
;MQKQDILNKESFNMKVTYPETGIYEHELKAIDKIKKVFDRGEKTKNWRAYAGFEFMHKNGKKAVAKGSSEKFEYDLLIITHANILVIEFKDWNGKEITKVAGKWYVGNKEQDSCPVAKNVKKMQIIVNKLKDKVSEKKAKGITFHYQSVSHFVVMCGKADYSRLPPEDLEHILSIDEFIQLAQQKNFNNMFRKHLERDGRIYDIKKEYHAIIDEIFAPDQIQPRSLIINNHERGDLILPHPKKIYSEYKAHSLTIVGEKSLMRCWDFNEFKLSNSRMSQPQHRFNLICNERRVFQKIKTEKPDLYQSCLHPITNPSLDDMTSKYNELYELPENSYRVNEFIGAYAEKMSESEKLDLFQILLGKFNHLHQMGITHGDVGDHSVWISYKKEILLSNFSAANDQTQPSKIDPELANELPFLNTTAHLPNLALTAAQKDVYWLGQLILHIWKNARLSPRSLKKFSLEERDQNHWLERILTRALTGKYDNACAVFQDFLAQKPAEQVSYELDADVLNPYLNQTNTYISYPIFGAPIDANQNFTLYASGNMLVKTWMGKVASAMTTYQKSCFKRFFEELKMTQALNLPYLPKIIDFGLSTSTACVYLVTEMVKGEAWSTVIEGLTEDEKNELSLQLLHSLKKFHEHGFQHGNLDDEKILVDKTNLKVSFNDCFHPEVPQPDSSNAYFPSDIEDPTVIQCDNFTALKLIADLYDIDLAVDDVASMDPTLSWLNTALSIEGMEDPSVRYIDNSRFIEAFECKGAIVKEAPQISIYTSKVETPFTIYPENGKVYIQLEAASEGDFRFTLSGINGMLKGFYKPHENQLSFLDFVKKQDLWWKAS
;
A
#
# COMPACT_ATOMS: atom_id res chain seq x y z
N MET A 1 65.52 -13.48 34.78
CA MET A 1 64.92 -14.47 35.70
C MET A 1 63.44 -14.60 35.34
N GLN A 2 63.06 -15.81 34.91
CA GLN A 2 61.76 -16.52 35.00
C GLN A 2 60.46 -15.74 34.70
N LYS A 3 59.58 -16.08 33.75
CA LYS A 3 59.00 -17.38 33.33
C LYS A 3 58.64 -18.28 34.52
N GLN A 4 57.43 -18.13 35.07
CA GLN A 4 56.57 -19.25 35.50
C GLN A 4 55.11 -18.83 35.76
N ASP A 5 54.22 -19.52 35.04
CA ASP A 5 52.90 -20.01 35.45
C ASP A 5 51.77 -19.05 35.86
N ILE A 6 50.98 -18.64 34.86
CA ILE A 6 49.52 -18.81 34.93
C ILE A 6 49.08 -19.57 33.68
N LEU A 7 49.14 -20.90 33.77
CA LEU A 7 48.34 -21.84 33.00
C LEU A 7 46.86 -21.60 33.36
N ASN A 8 46.24 -20.58 32.77
CA ASN A 8 44.78 -20.53 32.71
C ASN A 8 44.35 -21.58 31.69
N LYS A 9 43.83 -22.69 32.21
CA LYS A 9 43.04 -23.67 31.47
C LYS A 9 42.08 -22.92 30.56
N GLU A 10 42.37 -22.88 29.25
CA GLU A 10 41.36 -22.57 28.26
C GLU A 10 40.24 -23.58 28.47
N SER A 11 39.10 -23.12 28.99
CA SER A 11 37.92 -23.95 29.11
C SER A 11 37.51 -24.36 27.70
N PHE A 12 37.77 -25.62 27.36
CA PHE A 12 37.29 -26.25 26.13
C PHE A 12 35.77 -26.32 26.17
N ASN A 13 35.09 -25.26 25.75
CA ASN A 13 33.64 -25.18 25.61
C ASN A 13 33.29 -25.06 24.12
N MET A 14 32.08 -25.49 23.76
CA MET A 14 31.56 -25.35 22.40
C MET A 14 31.55 -23.87 22.01
N LYS A 15 32.25 -23.52 20.93
CA LYS A 15 32.31 -22.14 20.45
C LYS A 15 31.12 -21.87 19.55
N VAL A 16 30.15 -21.10 20.05
CA VAL A 16 29.02 -20.60 19.25
C VAL A 16 29.32 -19.16 18.83
N THR A 17 29.36 -18.91 17.53
CA THR A 17 29.51 -17.57 16.94
C THR A 17 28.16 -17.13 16.41
N TYR A 18 27.70 -15.97 16.82
CA TYR A 18 26.50 -15.36 16.27
C TYR A 18 26.65 -13.84 16.20
N PRO A 19 25.98 -13.18 15.24
CA PRO A 19 25.91 -11.73 15.18
C PRO A 19 25.06 -11.18 16.33
N GLU A 20 25.34 -9.96 16.80
CA GLU A 20 24.63 -9.33 17.94
C GLU A 20 23.12 -9.14 17.69
N THR A 21 22.67 -9.27 16.44
CA THR A 21 21.28 -9.13 16.00
C THR A 21 20.90 -10.27 15.04
N GLY A 22 19.66 -10.76 15.10
CA GLY A 22 19.12 -11.71 14.09
C GLY A 22 18.75 -13.12 14.57
N ILE A 23 18.82 -13.40 15.88
CA ILE A 23 18.35 -14.66 16.48
C ILE A 23 17.02 -14.44 17.19
N TYR A 24 16.04 -15.31 16.94
CA TYR A 24 14.76 -15.30 17.65
C TYR A 24 14.91 -15.84 19.08
N GLU A 25 14.06 -15.40 20.01
CA GLU A 25 14.17 -15.78 21.43
C GLU A 25 14.08 -17.31 21.65
N HIS A 26 13.22 -18.01 20.90
CA HIS A 26 13.10 -19.46 20.99
C HIS A 26 14.37 -20.17 20.49
N GLU A 27 15.03 -19.64 19.46
CA GLU A 27 16.31 -20.14 18.96
C GLU A 27 17.41 -19.92 20.01
N LEU A 28 17.46 -18.75 20.67
CA LEU A 28 18.40 -18.50 21.78
C LEU A 28 18.20 -19.51 22.92
N LYS A 29 16.96 -19.75 23.35
CA LYS A 29 16.65 -20.74 24.40
C LYS A 29 17.09 -22.16 23.99
N ALA A 30 16.87 -22.54 22.73
CA ALA A 30 17.30 -23.83 22.21
C ALA A 30 18.83 -23.95 22.19
N ILE A 31 19.52 -22.91 21.70
CA ILE A 31 20.99 -22.84 21.64
C ILE A 31 21.59 -22.92 23.06
N ASP A 32 21.03 -22.20 24.04
CA ASP A 32 21.49 -22.26 25.43
C ASP A 32 21.31 -23.65 26.05
N LYS A 33 20.18 -24.31 25.76
CA LYS A 33 19.93 -25.70 26.21
C LYS A 33 20.94 -26.67 25.59
N ILE A 34 21.21 -26.54 24.29
CA ILE A 34 22.21 -27.34 23.57
C ILE A 34 23.60 -27.12 24.17
N LYS A 35 24.01 -25.86 24.31
CA LYS A 35 25.32 -25.47 24.83
C LYS A 35 25.57 -26.03 26.22
N LYS A 36 24.59 -25.93 27.12
CA LYS A 36 24.68 -26.46 28.49
C LYS A 36 25.01 -27.96 28.56
N VAL A 37 24.51 -28.74 27.60
CA VAL A 37 24.78 -30.19 27.52
C VAL A 37 26.07 -30.46 26.76
N PHE A 38 26.26 -29.81 25.61
CA PHE A 38 27.38 -30.08 24.71
C PHE A 38 28.73 -29.61 25.27
N ASP A 39 28.76 -28.57 26.09
CA ASP A 39 29.97 -28.12 26.82
C ASP A 39 30.52 -29.18 27.76
N ARG A 40 29.67 -30.12 28.22
CA ARG A 40 30.06 -31.19 29.15
C ARG A 40 30.44 -32.49 28.45
N GLY A 41 30.09 -32.66 27.18
CA GLY A 41 30.36 -33.89 26.44
C GLY A 41 31.81 -33.99 25.96
N GLU A 42 32.40 -35.18 26.04
CA GLU A 42 33.83 -35.40 25.77
C GLU A 42 34.26 -34.97 24.36
N LYS A 43 33.46 -35.32 23.35
CA LYS A 43 33.67 -34.94 21.94
C LYS A 43 33.02 -33.61 21.58
N THR A 44 31.85 -33.29 22.14
CA THR A 44 31.06 -32.11 21.79
C THR A 44 31.63 -30.79 22.31
N LYS A 45 32.41 -30.82 23.40
CA LYS A 45 33.04 -29.63 23.97
C LYS A 45 33.99 -28.89 23.02
N ASN A 46 34.43 -29.57 21.94
CA ASN A 46 35.30 -29.01 20.91
C ASN A 46 34.54 -28.69 19.61
N TRP A 47 33.23 -28.89 19.56
CA TRP A 47 32.41 -28.55 18.39
C TRP A 47 32.33 -27.03 18.26
N ARG A 48 32.08 -26.59 17.03
CA ARG A 48 31.90 -25.17 16.70
C ARG A 48 30.53 -24.99 16.10
N ALA A 49 29.92 -23.85 16.37
CA ALA A 49 28.65 -23.52 15.77
C ALA A 49 28.57 -22.07 15.32
N TYR A 50 27.72 -21.84 14.32
CA TYR A 50 27.35 -20.55 13.77
C TYR A 50 25.84 -20.44 13.84
N ALA A 51 25.30 -19.34 14.38
CA ALA A 51 23.85 -19.17 14.55
C ALA A 51 23.36 -17.80 14.07
N GLY A 52 22.12 -17.74 13.60
CA GLY A 52 21.43 -16.49 13.23
C GLY A 52 22.07 -15.70 12.10
N PHE A 53 22.57 -16.38 11.07
CA PHE A 53 23.27 -15.73 9.96
C PHE A 53 22.57 -15.96 8.62
N GLU A 54 22.72 -15.00 7.73
CA GLU A 54 22.40 -15.12 6.32
C GLU A 54 23.65 -15.42 5.52
N PHE A 55 23.51 -16.36 4.58
CA PHE A 55 24.58 -16.75 3.68
C PHE A 55 24.38 -16.10 2.32
N MET A 56 25.39 -15.36 1.87
CA MET A 56 25.35 -14.72 0.55
C MET A 56 25.68 -15.74 -0.53
N HIS A 57 24.72 -16.04 -1.40
CA HIS A 57 24.94 -16.87 -2.58
C HIS A 57 25.07 -16.00 -3.84
N LYS A 58 26.29 -15.94 -4.39
CA LYS A 58 26.53 -15.34 -5.69
C LYS A 58 26.21 -16.38 -6.76
N ASN A 59 25.00 -16.33 -7.32
CA ASN A 59 24.68 -17.11 -8.51
C ASN A 59 25.70 -16.75 -9.62
N GLY A 60 26.15 -17.74 -10.37
CA GLY A 60 27.26 -17.62 -11.33
C GLY A 60 27.11 -16.50 -12.37
N LYS A 61 28.07 -16.39 -13.29
CA LYS A 61 28.28 -15.27 -14.25
C LYS A 61 27.03 -14.67 -14.95
N LYS A 62 25.88 -15.35 -15.01
CA LYS A 62 24.62 -14.83 -15.54
C LYS A 62 23.81 -13.91 -14.59
N ALA A 63 24.02 -13.96 -13.28
CA ALA A 63 23.25 -13.16 -12.30
C ALA A 63 23.82 -11.74 -12.07
N VAL A 64 25.07 -11.48 -12.47
CA VAL A 64 25.72 -10.17 -12.35
C VAL A 64 24.93 -9.07 -13.10
N ALA A 65 24.15 -9.45 -14.13
CA ALA A 65 23.33 -8.53 -14.90
C ALA A 65 22.05 -8.06 -14.20
N LYS A 66 21.67 -8.63 -13.04
CA LYS A 66 20.42 -8.27 -12.32
C LYS A 66 20.59 -7.80 -10.87
N GLY A 67 21.82 -7.73 -10.35
CA GLY A 67 22.09 -7.22 -9.00
C GLY A 67 21.50 -8.03 -7.83
N SER A 68 20.79 -9.14 -8.06
CA SER A 68 20.16 -9.94 -7.00
C SER A 68 21.09 -11.02 -6.47
N SER A 69 21.60 -10.85 -5.25
CA SER A 69 22.20 -11.94 -4.47
C SER A 69 21.08 -12.65 -3.69
N GLU A 70 20.93 -13.97 -3.83
CA GLU A 70 19.99 -14.72 -3.00
C GLU A 70 20.59 -14.89 -1.59
N LYS A 71 19.81 -14.53 -0.57
CA LYS A 71 20.17 -14.67 0.84
C LYS A 71 19.49 -15.91 1.42
N PHE A 72 20.25 -16.77 2.09
CA PHE A 72 19.73 -17.95 2.77
C PHE A 72 19.98 -17.86 4.27
N GLU A 73 18.91 -17.84 5.07
CA GLU A 73 18.97 -17.75 6.54
C GLU A 73 19.33 -19.11 7.17
N TYR A 74 20.15 -19.13 8.21
CA TYR A 74 20.54 -20.32 8.98
C TYR A 74 20.35 -20.09 10.47
N ASP A 75 19.51 -20.92 11.11
CA ASP A 75 19.23 -20.81 12.55
C ASP A 75 20.44 -21.30 13.36
N LEU A 76 20.95 -22.50 13.05
CA LEU A 76 22.15 -23.06 13.67
C LEU A 76 22.89 -24.01 12.70
N LEU A 77 24.20 -23.83 12.56
CA LEU A 77 25.09 -24.73 11.84
C LEU A 77 26.17 -25.23 12.81
N ILE A 78 26.36 -26.54 12.91
CA ILE A 78 27.33 -27.15 13.84
C ILE A 78 28.39 -27.92 13.06
N ILE A 79 29.65 -27.56 13.24
CA ILE A 79 30.81 -28.35 12.83
C ILE A 79 31.12 -29.31 13.97
N THR A 80 30.82 -30.59 13.75
CA THR A 80 31.07 -31.65 14.72
C THR A 80 32.49 -32.19 14.57
N HIS A 81 32.80 -33.25 15.31
CA HIS A 81 34.05 -33.98 15.14
C HIS A 81 34.09 -34.83 13.86
N ALA A 82 32.98 -35.06 13.14
CA ALA A 82 32.94 -35.96 11.98
C ALA A 82 32.11 -35.44 10.77
N ASN A 83 31.20 -34.50 10.98
CA ASN A 83 30.32 -33.95 9.93
C ASN A 83 29.88 -32.52 10.25
N ILE A 84 29.14 -31.91 9.32
CA ILE A 84 28.47 -30.63 9.51
C ILE A 84 26.97 -30.85 9.63
N LEU A 85 26.33 -30.23 10.61
CA LEU A 85 24.89 -30.29 10.84
C LEU A 85 24.26 -28.93 10.51
N VAL A 86 23.21 -28.93 9.69
CA VAL A 86 22.39 -27.76 9.39
C VAL A 86 21.06 -27.90 10.10
N ILE A 87 20.81 -27.03 11.07
CA ILE A 87 19.67 -27.13 11.99
C ILE A 87 18.69 -25.98 11.72
N GLU A 88 17.42 -26.35 11.57
CA GLU A 88 16.27 -25.43 11.55
C GLU A 88 15.48 -25.64 12.85
N PHE A 89 15.21 -24.57 13.61
CA PHE A 89 14.41 -24.65 14.83
C PHE A 89 12.92 -24.42 14.54
N LYS A 90 12.06 -25.14 15.26
CA LYS A 90 10.60 -24.91 15.28
C LYS A 90 10.05 -25.01 16.70
N ASP A 91 9.43 -23.94 17.19
CA ASP A 91 8.80 -23.87 18.52
C ASP A 91 7.26 -23.90 18.43
N TRP A 92 6.72 -24.87 17.69
CA TRP A 92 5.27 -25.04 17.55
C TRP A 92 4.70 -25.84 18.72
N ASN A 93 3.54 -25.43 19.23
CA ASN A 93 2.96 -25.95 20.47
C ASN A 93 1.47 -26.30 20.31
N GLY A 94 1.00 -27.28 21.09
CA GLY A 94 -0.42 -27.47 21.42
C GLY A 94 -1.34 -28.02 20.32
N LYS A 95 -0.83 -28.33 19.12
CA LYS A 95 -1.61 -28.88 18.00
C LYS A 95 -0.79 -29.90 17.20
N GLU A 96 -1.48 -30.76 16.49
CA GLU A 96 -0.91 -31.76 15.58
C GLU A 96 -0.34 -31.11 14.31
N ILE A 97 0.75 -31.67 13.77
CA ILE A 97 1.40 -31.24 12.54
C ILE A 97 1.07 -32.25 11.43
N THR A 98 0.54 -31.75 10.32
CA THR A 98 0.25 -32.56 9.13
C THR A 98 0.90 -31.95 7.88
N LYS A 99 1.13 -32.78 6.85
CA LYS A 99 1.66 -32.32 5.56
C LYS A 99 0.60 -32.52 4.48
N VAL A 100 0.20 -31.43 3.82
CA VAL A 100 -0.74 -31.46 2.69
C VAL A 100 -0.12 -30.66 1.54
N ALA A 101 -0.04 -31.25 0.34
CA ALA A 101 0.53 -30.62 -0.85
C ALA A 101 1.91 -29.97 -0.64
N GLY A 102 2.80 -30.64 0.11
CA GLY A 102 4.18 -30.15 0.35
C GLY A 102 4.30 -29.01 1.38
N LYS A 103 3.21 -28.62 2.03
CA LYS A 103 3.20 -27.62 3.11
C LYS A 103 2.84 -28.26 4.44
N TRP A 104 3.39 -27.74 5.54
CA TRP A 104 3.06 -28.20 6.88
C TRP A 104 1.92 -27.36 7.45
N TYR A 105 1.04 -28.00 8.21
CA TYR A 105 -0.10 -27.37 8.89
C TYR A 105 0.01 -27.66 10.39
N VAL A 106 -0.24 -26.65 11.23
CA VAL A 106 -0.33 -26.81 12.69
C VAL A 106 -1.81 -26.67 13.07
N GLY A 107 -2.46 -27.80 13.33
CA GLY A 107 -3.93 -27.89 13.31
C GLY A 107 -4.46 -27.52 11.92
N ASN A 108 -5.34 -26.51 11.85
CA ASN A 108 -5.91 -26.01 10.59
C ASN A 108 -5.17 -24.79 10.01
N LYS A 109 -4.08 -24.33 10.65
CA LYS A 109 -3.31 -23.16 10.20
C LYS A 109 -2.19 -23.62 9.27
N GLU A 110 -2.28 -23.24 8.00
CA GLU A 110 -1.19 -23.38 7.03
C GLU A 110 0.04 -22.66 7.56
N GLN A 111 1.17 -23.36 7.59
CA GLN A 111 2.48 -22.77 7.81
C GLN A 111 3.20 -22.65 6.46
N ASP A 112 4.37 -22.02 6.49
CA ASP A 112 5.27 -21.94 5.35
C ASP A 112 5.65 -23.32 4.77
N SER A 113 6.34 -23.30 3.63
CA SER A 113 6.94 -24.46 2.96
C SER A 113 7.52 -25.49 3.95
N CYS A 114 7.36 -26.78 3.67
CA CYS A 114 7.91 -27.89 4.47
C CYS A 114 9.34 -27.56 4.99
N PRO A 115 9.53 -27.41 6.33
CA PRO A 115 10.82 -27.06 6.91
C PRO A 115 11.95 -28.01 6.52
N VAL A 116 11.64 -29.31 6.37
CA VAL A 116 12.59 -30.32 5.89
C VAL A 116 13.07 -29.98 4.47
N ALA A 117 12.15 -29.72 3.54
CA ALA A 117 12.48 -29.36 2.16
C ALA A 117 13.27 -28.03 2.07
N LYS A 118 12.92 -27.04 2.89
CA LYS A 118 13.68 -25.79 3.02
C LYS A 118 15.10 -26.06 3.49
N ASN A 119 15.26 -26.91 4.50
CA ASN A 119 16.55 -27.23 5.09
C ASN A 119 17.44 -28.10 4.16
N VAL A 120 16.86 -28.93 3.30
CA VAL A 120 17.58 -29.64 2.21
C VAL A 120 18.29 -28.64 1.29
N LYS A 121 17.61 -27.56 0.87
CA LYS A 121 18.21 -26.53 0.01
C LYS A 121 19.40 -25.84 0.70
N LYS A 122 19.24 -25.51 1.99
CA LYS A 122 20.32 -24.93 2.81
C LYS A 122 21.53 -25.88 2.89
N MET A 123 21.29 -27.15 3.18
CA MET A 123 22.33 -28.18 3.20
C MET A 123 23.07 -28.26 1.86
N GLN A 124 22.36 -28.24 0.73
CA GLN A 124 22.97 -28.32 -0.59
C GLN A 124 23.91 -27.14 -0.90
N ILE A 125 23.60 -25.95 -0.39
CA ILE A 125 24.46 -24.75 -0.53
C ILE A 125 25.77 -24.94 0.23
N ILE A 126 25.71 -25.44 1.46
CA ILE A 126 26.90 -25.75 2.26
C ILE A 126 27.74 -26.84 1.57
N VAL A 127 27.10 -27.89 1.07
CA VAL A 127 27.73 -28.94 0.27
C VAL A 127 28.49 -28.37 -0.93
N ASN A 128 27.87 -27.47 -1.68
CA ASN A 128 28.49 -26.88 -2.87
C ASN A 128 29.68 -26.00 -2.49
N LYS A 129 29.56 -25.14 -1.47
CA LYS A 129 30.69 -24.32 -1.01
C LYS A 129 31.85 -25.17 -0.48
N LEU A 130 31.57 -26.30 0.18
CA LEU A 130 32.61 -27.25 0.56
C LEU A 130 33.31 -27.85 -0.66
N LYS A 131 32.57 -28.26 -1.70
CA LYS A 131 33.15 -28.78 -2.95
C LYS A 131 34.03 -27.74 -3.65
N ASP A 132 33.59 -26.48 -3.67
CA ASP A 132 34.36 -25.38 -4.25
C ASP A 132 35.66 -25.17 -3.48
N LYS A 133 35.60 -25.13 -2.14
CA LYS A 133 36.79 -25.02 -1.28
C LYS A 133 37.73 -26.23 -1.40
N VAL A 134 37.20 -27.45 -1.46
CA VAL A 134 38.00 -28.66 -1.73
C VAL A 134 38.75 -28.51 -3.05
N SER A 135 38.07 -28.07 -4.10
CA SER A 135 38.66 -27.88 -5.42
C SER A 135 39.74 -26.79 -5.40
N GLU A 136 39.48 -25.66 -4.74
CA GLU A 136 40.43 -24.55 -4.54
C GLU A 136 41.69 -24.99 -3.79
N LYS A 137 41.52 -25.71 -2.67
CA LYS A 137 42.65 -26.18 -1.84
C LYS A 137 43.45 -27.28 -2.54
N LYS A 138 42.77 -28.20 -3.26
CA LYS A 138 43.42 -29.22 -4.07
C LYS A 138 44.28 -28.62 -5.18
N ALA A 139 43.82 -27.54 -5.84
CA ALA A 139 44.62 -26.81 -6.82
C ALA A 139 45.89 -26.18 -6.22
N LYS A 140 45.90 -25.90 -4.91
CA LYS A 140 47.04 -25.40 -4.14
C LYS A 140 47.88 -26.52 -3.49
N GLY A 141 47.64 -27.79 -3.86
CA GLY A 141 48.36 -28.96 -3.32
C GLY A 141 47.94 -29.37 -1.89
N ILE A 142 46.87 -28.78 -1.35
CA ILE A 142 46.37 -29.10 -0.01
C ILE A 142 45.29 -30.19 -0.12
N THR A 143 45.49 -31.32 0.57
CA THR A 143 44.50 -32.39 0.63
C THR A 143 43.41 -32.04 1.63
N PHE A 144 42.21 -31.72 1.15
CA PHE A 144 41.02 -31.50 1.96
C PHE A 144 39.91 -32.44 1.47
N HIS A 145 39.45 -33.35 2.32
CA HIS A 145 38.41 -34.30 1.94
C HIS A 145 37.02 -33.71 2.12
N TYR A 146 36.10 -34.11 1.23
CA TYR A 146 34.70 -33.76 1.33
C TYR A 146 34.11 -34.25 2.65
N GLN A 147 33.50 -33.33 3.40
CA GLN A 147 32.81 -33.58 4.66
C GLN A 147 31.33 -33.86 4.40
N SER A 148 30.75 -34.82 5.11
CA SER A 148 29.31 -35.04 5.04
C SER A 148 28.58 -33.87 5.71
N VAL A 149 27.44 -33.50 5.11
CA VAL A 149 26.54 -32.48 5.64
C VAL A 149 25.19 -33.14 5.84
N SER A 150 24.65 -33.04 7.05
CA SER A 150 23.32 -33.55 7.40
C SER A 150 22.42 -32.39 7.80
N HIS A 151 21.12 -32.52 7.58
CA HIS A 151 20.15 -31.50 8.00
C HIS A 151 19.10 -32.09 8.94
N PHE A 152 18.67 -31.29 9.91
CA PHE A 152 17.61 -31.66 10.84
C PHE A 152 16.71 -30.47 11.13
N VAL A 153 15.42 -30.74 11.29
CA VAL A 153 14.46 -29.84 11.91
C VAL A 153 14.37 -30.23 13.38
N VAL A 154 14.73 -29.31 14.28
CA VAL A 154 14.70 -29.55 15.72
C VAL A 154 13.45 -28.91 16.32
N MET A 155 12.56 -29.74 16.83
CA MET A 155 11.31 -29.35 17.48
C MET A 155 11.59 -28.94 18.93
N CYS A 156 11.46 -27.64 19.22
CA CYS A 156 11.64 -27.07 20.56
C CYS A 156 10.33 -26.95 21.33
N GLY A 157 9.20 -26.90 20.62
CA GLY A 157 7.86 -26.86 21.18
C GLY A 157 7.25 -28.25 21.39
N LYS A 158 6.00 -28.28 21.86
CA LYS A 158 5.24 -29.49 22.23
C LYS A 158 4.19 -29.91 21.19
N ALA A 159 4.36 -29.54 19.93
CA ALA A 159 3.48 -30.01 18.86
C ALA A 159 3.71 -31.50 18.55
N ASP A 160 2.64 -32.22 18.20
CA ASP A 160 2.70 -33.62 17.80
C ASP A 160 3.00 -33.71 16.29
N TYR A 161 4.16 -34.27 15.93
CA TYR A 161 4.60 -34.45 14.55
C TYR A 161 4.51 -35.90 14.06
N SER A 162 3.88 -36.80 14.82
CA SER A 162 3.82 -38.24 14.51
C SER A 162 3.10 -38.57 13.19
N ARG A 163 2.24 -37.68 12.68
CA ARG A 163 1.52 -37.85 11.42
C ARG A 163 2.25 -37.36 10.17
N LEU A 164 3.48 -36.86 10.32
CA LEU A 164 4.29 -36.50 9.16
C LEU A 164 4.77 -37.75 8.40
N PRO A 165 5.04 -37.64 7.09
CA PRO A 165 5.54 -38.78 6.31
C PRO A 165 6.87 -39.32 6.86
N PRO A 166 7.15 -40.64 6.73
CA PRO A 166 8.39 -41.24 7.21
C PRO A 166 9.66 -40.54 6.70
N GLU A 167 9.66 -40.09 5.45
CA GLU A 167 10.79 -39.38 4.85
C GLU A 167 11.07 -38.01 5.49
N ASP A 168 10.04 -37.33 6.01
CA ASP A 168 10.22 -36.08 6.78
C ASP A 168 10.67 -36.42 8.21
N LEU A 169 10.07 -37.45 8.83
CA LEU A 169 10.36 -37.89 10.19
C LEU A 169 11.83 -38.29 10.40
N GLU A 170 12.48 -38.88 9.40
CA GLU A 170 13.92 -39.21 9.46
C GLU A 170 14.83 -37.98 9.69
N HIS A 171 14.33 -36.78 9.37
CA HIS A 171 15.05 -35.52 9.52
C HIS A 171 14.51 -34.64 10.64
N ILE A 172 13.64 -35.15 11.51
CA ILE A 172 13.05 -34.41 12.62
C ILE A 172 13.54 -34.99 13.94
N LEU A 173 13.96 -34.12 14.86
CA LEU A 173 14.34 -34.50 16.21
C LEU A 173 13.64 -33.57 17.20
N SER A 174 13.16 -34.10 18.31
CA SER A 174 12.88 -33.27 19.49
C SER A 174 14.18 -32.66 20.01
N ILE A 175 14.08 -31.52 20.69
CA ILE A 175 15.25 -30.92 21.34
C ILE A 175 15.92 -31.88 22.34
N ASP A 176 15.17 -32.79 22.96
CA ASP A 176 15.68 -33.78 23.91
C ASP A 176 16.40 -34.95 23.22
N GLU A 177 15.96 -35.38 22.05
CA GLU A 177 16.69 -36.34 21.21
C GLU A 177 17.97 -35.70 20.65
N PHE A 178 17.90 -34.43 20.22
CA PHE A 178 19.06 -33.74 19.66
C PHE A 178 20.20 -33.58 20.67
N ILE A 179 19.90 -33.20 21.93
CA ILE A 179 20.94 -33.07 22.96
C ILE A 179 21.56 -34.42 23.36
N GLN A 180 20.91 -35.55 23.08
CA GLN A 180 21.49 -36.88 23.33
C GLN A 180 22.65 -37.21 22.38
N LEU A 181 22.84 -36.45 21.30
CA LEU A 181 24.02 -36.53 20.43
C LEU A 181 25.32 -36.16 21.14
N ALA A 182 25.25 -35.57 22.35
CA ALA A 182 26.40 -35.42 23.24
C ALA A 182 27.04 -36.76 23.64
N GLN A 183 26.25 -37.84 23.64
CA GLN A 183 26.74 -39.19 23.90
C GLN A 183 27.26 -39.82 22.61
N GLN A 184 28.52 -40.25 22.62
CA GLN A 184 29.20 -40.80 21.44
C GLN A 184 28.45 -42.01 20.84
N LYS A 185 27.85 -42.86 21.67
CA LYS A 185 27.06 -44.01 21.20
C LYS A 185 25.89 -43.57 20.32
N ASN A 186 25.14 -42.56 20.74
CA ASN A 186 23.95 -42.08 20.03
C ASN A 186 24.35 -41.35 18.75
N PHE A 187 25.39 -40.51 18.81
CA PHE A 187 25.96 -39.87 17.63
C PHE A 187 26.41 -40.89 16.59
N ASN A 188 27.19 -41.89 17.02
CA ASN A 188 27.69 -42.92 16.12
C ASN A 188 26.54 -43.71 15.49
N ASN A 189 25.52 -44.09 16.28
CA ASN A 189 24.37 -44.82 15.76
C ASN A 189 23.61 -44.03 14.69
N MET A 190 23.41 -42.72 14.90
CA MET A 190 22.68 -41.87 13.96
C MET A 190 23.44 -41.69 12.65
N PHE A 191 24.75 -41.48 12.70
CA PHE A 191 25.54 -41.11 11.52
C PHE A 191 26.37 -42.26 10.92
N ARG A 192 26.27 -43.48 11.46
CA ARG A 192 27.11 -44.63 11.08
C ARG A 192 27.17 -44.86 9.56
N LYS A 193 26.00 -44.95 8.93
CA LYS A 193 25.85 -45.22 7.49
C LYS A 193 26.53 -44.17 6.60
N HIS A 194 26.66 -42.94 7.09
CA HIS A 194 27.15 -41.80 6.31
C HIS A 194 28.61 -41.44 6.63
N LEU A 195 29.16 -41.95 7.73
CA LEU A 195 30.51 -41.64 8.21
C LEU A 195 31.50 -42.78 8.07
N GLU A 196 31.03 -44.01 7.88
CA GLU A 196 31.92 -45.16 7.69
C GLU A 196 32.51 -45.15 6.27
N ARG A 197 33.84 -45.02 6.19
CA ARG A 197 34.64 -45.43 5.03
C ARG A 197 35.54 -46.56 5.52
N ASP A 198 35.42 -47.74 4.93
CA ASP A 198 36.20 -48.94 5.32
C ASP A 198 36.00 -49.38 6.79
N GLY A 199 34.78 -49.19 7.33
CA GLY A 199 34.40 -49.62 8.68
C GLY A 199 34.89 -48.72 9.83
N ARG A 200 35.35 -47.50 9.54
CA ARG A 200 35.77 -46.50 10.55
C ARG A 200 35.08 -45.15 10.34
N ILE A 201 34.69 -44.50 11.44
CA ILE A 201 34.27 -43.10 11.46
C ILE A 201 35.53 -42.24 11.47
N TYR A 202 35.69 -41.35 10.48
CA TYR A 202 36.82 -40.44 10.41
C TYR A 202 36.50 -39.10 11.06
N ASP A 203 37.34 -38.70 12.02
CA ASP A 203 37.26 -37.36 12.60
C ASP A 203 37.69 -36.30 11.55
N ILE A 204 36.97 -35.18 11.48
CA ILE A 204 37.40 -33.98 10.78
C ILE A 204 38.74 -33.56 11.40
N LYS A 205 39.80 -33.54 10.59
CA LYS A 205 41.10 -33.10 11.07
C LYS A 205 41.02 -31.65 11.54
N LYS A 206 41.61 -31.34 12.69
CA LYS A 206 41.61 -29.97 13.25
C LYS A 206 42.15 -28.92 12.27
N GLU A 207 43.13 -29.28 11.44
CA GLU A 207 43.70 -28.42 10.39
C GLU A 207 42.68 -27.97 9.33
N TYR A 208 41.61 -28.75 9.13
CA TYR A 208 40.54 -28.42 8.19
C TYR A 208 39.56 -27.39 8.75
N HIS A 209 39.52 -27.18 10.06
CA HIS A 209 38.56 -26.26 10.61
C HIS A 209 38.80 -24.81 10.15
N ALA A 210 40.05 -24.38 9.97
CA ALA A 210 40.35 -23.05 9.42
C ALA A 210 39.83 -22.90 7.98
N ILE A 211 39.89 -23.96 7.18
CA ILE A 211 39.34 -24.00 5.81
C ILE A 211 37.81 -23.89 5.83
N ILE A 212 37.16 -24.53 6.80
CA ILE A 212 35.71 -24.43 6.98
C ILE A 212 35.35 -23.03 7.50
N ASP A 213 36.13 -22.45 8.41
CA ASP A 213 35.89 -21.09 8.92
C ASP A 213 35.99 -20.04 7.80
N GLU A 214 36.83 -20.23 6.78
CA GLU A 214 36.87 -19.36 5.58
C GLU A 214 35.52 -19.31 4.83
N ILE A 215 34.71 -20.38 4.90
CA ILE A 215 33.38 -20.42 4.29
C ILE A 215 32.40 -19.50 5.02
N PHE A 216 32.64 -19.28 6.31
CA PHE A 216 31.83 -18.48 7.23
C PHE A 216 32.54 -17.17 7.64
N ALA A 217 33.50 -16.71 6.83
CA ALA A 217 34.17 -15.44 7.06
C ALA A 217 33.17 -14.26 7.00
N PRO A 218 33.43 -13.12 7.68
CA PRO A 218 32.48 -12.00 7.78
C PRO A 218 32.02 -11.39 6.45
N ASP A 219 32.76 -11.60 5.35
CA ASP A 219 32.39 -11.16 4.00
C ASP A 219 31.43 -12.14 3.29
N GLN A 220 31.29 -13.36 3.81
CA GLN A 220 30.42 -14.43 3.28
C GLN A 220 29.09 -14.55 4.02
N ILE A 221 29.07 -14.11 5.28
CA ILE A 221 27.90 -14.19 6.17
C ILE A 221 27.52 -12.81 6.69
N GLN A 222 26.21 -12.56 6.79
CA GLN A 222 25.67 -11.34 7.38
C GLN A 222 24.72 -11.68 8.54
N PRO A 223 24.48 -10.76 9.49
CA PRO A 223 23.39 -10.91 10.44
C PRO A 223 22.06 -11.13 9.71
N ARG A 224 21.23 -12.06 10.22
CA ARG A 224 19.90 -12.27 9.67
C ARG A 224 19.07 -10.98 9.73
N SER A 225 18.47 -10.62 8.61
CA SER A 225 17.60 -9.46 8.48
C SER A 225 16.21 -9.83 8.97
N LEU A 226 15.56 -8.95 9.73
CA LEU A 226 14.21 -9.22 10.22
C LEU A 226 13.23 -8.98 9.05
N ILE A 227 12.57 -10.04 8.59
CA ILE A 227 11.59 -9.99 7.50
C ILE A 227 10.20 -10.32 8.03
N ILE A 228 9.23 -9.46 7.73
CA ILE A 228 7.81 -9.63 8.14
C ILE A 228 6.94 -9.33 6.94
N ASN A 229 6.02 -10.22 6.57
CA ASN A 229 5.15 -10.06 5.40
C ASN A 229 5.93 -9.61 4.14
N ASN A 230 7.06 -10.25 3.85
CA ASN A 230 7.99 -9.90 2.76
C ASN A 230 8.63 -8.50 2.83
N HIS A 231 8.60 -7.84 3.98
CA HIS A 231 9.27 -6.56 4.20
C HIS A 231 10.51 -6.75 5.07
N GLU A 232 11.66 -6.41 4.52
CA GLU A 232 12.95 -6.49 5.21
C GLU A 232 13.18 -5.20 6.03
N ARG A 233 13.59 -5.37 7.28
CA ARG A 233 13.92 -4.26 8.18
C ARG A 233 15.20 -3.56 7.72
N GLY A 234 15.10 -2.28 7.40
CA GLY A 234 16.21 -1.39 7.12
C GLY A 234 16.58 -0.50 8.32
N ASP A 235 16.76 0.79 8.06
CA ASP A 235 17.33 1.74 9.02
C ASP A 235 16.42 2.02 10.22
N LEU A 236 17.02 2.13 11.41
CA LEU A 236 16.35 2.60 12.62
C LEU A 236 15.95 4.07 12.44
N ILE A 237 14.65 4.37 12.62
CA ILE A 237 14.14 5.75 12.55
C ILE A 237 13.75 6.30 13.91
N LEU A 238 13.26 5.46 14.82
CA LEU A 238 12.83 5.91 16.14
C LEU A 238 13.09 4.84 17.21
N PRO A 239 14.04 5.05 18.13
CA PRO A 239 14.13 4.27 19.35
C PRO A 239 13.24 4.88 20.45
N HIS A 240 12.32 4.10 21.04
CA HIS A 240 11.56 4.56 22.20
C HIS A 240 12.50 4.86 23.39
N PRO A 241 12.30 5.92 24.19
CA PRO A 241 13.25 6.32 25.25
C PRO A 241 13.44 5.25 26.32
N LYS A 242 12.38 4.47 26.60
CA LYS A 242 12.41 3.31 27.51
C LYS A 242 12.78 1.99 26.83
N LYS A 243 13.13 2.00 25.53
CA LYS A 243 13.46 0.81 24.72
C LYS A 243 12.36 -0.25 24.55
N ILE A 244 11.13 0.03 25.02
CA ILE A 244 9.97 -0.87 24.88
C ILE A 244 9.57 -1.14 23.42
N TYR A 245 9.87 -0.23 22.50
CA TYR A 245 9.81 -0.51 21.07
C TYR A 245 10.84 0.31 20.29
N SER A 246 11.05 -0.05 19.04
CA SER A 246 11.82 0.74 18.06
C SER A 246 11.17 0.63 16.69
N GLU A 247 11.18 1.72 15.94
CA GLU A 247 10.61 1.77 14.59
C GLU A 247 11.72 1.89 13.55
N TYR A 248 11.55 1.17 12.44
CA TYR A 248 12.50 1.05 11.35
C TYR A 248 11.82 1.35 10.02
N LYS A 249 12.55 1.93 9.07
CA LYS A 249 12.16 1.90 7.66
C LYS A 249 12.34 0.49 7.15
N ALA A 250 11.29 -0.11 6.60
CA ALA A 250 11.33 -1.40 5.96
C ALA A 250 11.06 -1.24 4.46
N HIS A 251 11.52 -2.19 3.66
CA HIS A 251 11.26 -2.22 2.22
C HIS A 251 10.73 -3.58 1.79
N SER A 252 9.82 -3.57 0.82
CA SER A 252 9.26 -4.77 0.22
C SER A 252 10.35 -5.53 -0.55
N LEU A 253 10.43 -6.85 -0.33
CA LEU A 253 11.27 -7.76 -1.11
C LEU A 253 10.62 -8.15 -2.44
N THR A 254 9.32 -7.90 -2.57
CA THR A 254 8.51 -8.26 -3.73
C THR A 254 8.23 -7.08 -4.66
N ILE A 255 7.98 -5.89 -4.10
CA ILE A 255 7.63 -4.68 -4.87
C ILE A 255 8.75 -3.67 -4.74
N VAL A 256 9.44 -3.40 -5.85
CA VAL A 256 10.55 -2.46 -5.87
C VAL A 256 10.06 -1.05 -5.53
N GLY A 257 10.67 -0.42 -4.52
CA GLY A 257 10.37 0.96 -4.14
C GLY A 257 9.32 1.10 -3.03
N GLU A 258 8.51 0.07 -2.77
CA GLU A 258 7.53 0.07 -1.68
C GLU A 258 8.22 0.14 -0.32
N LYS A 259 7.82 1.13 0.49
CA LYS A 259 8.34 1.39 1.83
C LYS A 259 7.27 1.14 2.88
N SER A 260 7.70 0.69 4.04
CA SER A 260 6.83 0.45 5.19
C SER A 260 7.51 0.88 6.48
N LEU A 261 6.73 1.03 7.52
CA LEU A 261 7.20 1.25 8.88
C LEU A 261 7.11 -0.07 9.65
N MET A 262 8.25 -0.57 10.14
CA MET A 262 8.29 -1.75 11.01
C MET A 262 8.51 -1.33 12.46
N ARG A 263 7.52 -1.55 13.32
CA ARG A 263 7.62 -1.31 14.77
C ARG A 263 7.93 -2.62 15.49
N CYS A 264 9.06 -2.68 16.18
CA CYS A 264 9.53 -3.84 16.93
C CYS A 264 9.38 -3.59 18.43
N TRP A 265 8.51 -4.34 19.10
CA TRP A 265 8.28 -4.31 20.54
C TRP A 265 9.20 -5.28 21.29
N ASP A 266 9.71 -4.83 22.44
CA ASP A 266 10.39 -5.67 23.44
C ASP A 266 9.69 -5.52 24.79
N PHE A 267 8.84 -6.49 25.11
CA PHE A 267 8.00 -6.42 26.30
C PHE A 267 8.78 -6.63 27.60
N ASN A 268 10.04 -7.11 27.52
CA ASN A 268 10.90 -7.28 28.69
C ASN A 268 11.40 -5.94 29.26
N GLU A 269 11.34 -4.87 28.46
CA GLU A 269 11.79 -3.53 28.87
C GLU A 269 10.74 -2.77 29.71
N PHE A 270 9.54 -3.34 29.92
CA PHE A 270 8.52 -2.79 30.81
C PHE A 270 8.90 -3.02 32.28
N LYS A 271 9.65 -2.08 32.86
CA LYS A 271 10.26 -2.22 34.19
C LYS A 271 9.26 -2.25 35.35
N LEU A 272 8.15 -1.51 35.29
CA LEU A 272 7.18 -1.40 36.40
C LEU A 272 6.04 -2.43 36.29
N SER A 273 5.75 -2.90 35.07
CA SER A 273 4.61 -3.78 34.75
C SER A 273 5.04 -5.21 34.33
N ASN A 274 6.27 -5.60 34.69
CA ASN A 274 6.94 -6.82 34.21
C ASN A 274 6.18 -8.12 34.56
N SER A 275 5.47 -8.17 35.69
CA SER A 275 4.69 -9.36 36.07
C SER A 275 3.49 -9.60 35.14
N ARG A 276 2.87 -8.55 34.58
CA ARG A 276 1.72 -8.67 33.66
C ARG A 276 2.14 -8.85 32.22
N MET A 277 3.20 -8.17 31.76
CA MET A 277 3.76 -8.34 30.42
C MET A 277 4.40 -9.72 30.20
N SER A 278 4.59 -10.50 31.27
CA SER A 278 4.91 -11.93 31.21
C SER A 278 3.80 -12.78 30.59
N GLN A 279 2.53 -12.34 30.66
CA GLN A 279 1.38 -13.09 30.14
C GLN A 279 1.04 -12.65 28.70
N PRO A 280 0.92 -13.60 27.75
CA PRO A 280 0.55 -13.31 26.36
C PRO A 280 -0.73 -12.49 26.18
N GLN A 281 -1.73 -12.70 27.05
CA GLN A 281 -3.02 -11.99 26.97
C GLN A 281 -2.89 -10.48 27.19
N HIS A 282 -2.04 -10.04 28.12
CA HIS A 282 -1.82 -8.62 28.37
C HIS A 282 -1.07 -7.95 27.21
N ARG A 283 -0.10 -8.64 26.63
CA ARG A 283 0.60 -8.21 25.41
C ARG A 283 -0.36 -8.06 24.23
N PHE A 284 -1.24 -9.05 24.05
CA PHE A 284 -2.27 -9.00 23.01
C PHE A 284 -3.19 -7.80 23.17
N ASN A 285 -3.70 -7.57 24.39
CA ASN A 285 -4.59 -6.43 24.67
C ASN A 285 -3.92 -5.08 24.40
N LEU A 286 -2.63 -4.94 24.71
CA LEU A 286 -1.86 -3.72 24.42
C LEU A 286 -1.80 -3.45 22.91
N ILE A 287 -1.35 -4.44 22.12
CA ILE A 287 -1.22 -4.30 20.67
C ILE A 287 -2.59 -4.08 20.00
N CYS A 288 -3.61 -4.82 20.43
CA CYS A 288 -4.96 -4.70 19.86
C CYS A 288 -5.68 -3.39 20.21
N ASN A 289 -5.19 -2.59 21.15
CA ASN A 289 -5.85 -1.34 21.49
C ASN A 289 -5.87 -0.35 20.31
N GLU A 290 -4.73 -0.20 19.62
CA GLU A 290 -4.65 0.63 18.40
C GLU A 290 -5.61 0.11 17.33
N ARG A 291 -5.70 -1.21 17.13
CA ARG A 291 -6.64 -1.83 16.18
C ARG A 291 -8.11 -1.54 16.51
N ARG A 292 -8.47 -1.58 17.79
CA ARG A 292 -9.83 -1.28 18.26
C ARG A 292 -10.21 0.18 18.00
N VAL A 293 -9.30 1.11 18.32
CA VAL A 293 -9.49 2.54 18.01
C VAL A 293 -9.65 2.75 16.51
N PHE A 294 -8.84 2.08 15.69
CA PHE A 294 -8.93 2.18 14.23
C PHE A 294 -10.24 1.66 13.67
N GLN A 295 -10.76 0.55 14.18
CA GLN A 295 -12.06 0.04 13.75
C GLN A 295 -13.17 1.05 14.04
N LYS A 296 -13.15 1.67 15.23
CA LYS A 296 -14.12 2.73 15.56
C LYS A 296 -13.99 3.94 14.63
N ILE A 297 -12.77 4.42 14.38
CA ILE A 297 -12.52 5.53 13.43
C ILE A 297 -13.03 5.16 12.03
N LYS A 298 -12.72 3.96 11.54
CA LYS A 298 -13.16 3.47 10.24
C LYS A 298 -14.67 3.43 10.10
N THR A 299 -15.39 2.99 11.13
CA THR A 299 -16.86 2.87 11.10
C THR A 299 -17.56 4.22 11.21
N GLU A 300 -17.10 5.10 12.10
CA GLU A 300 -17.82 6.35 12.40
C GLU A 300 -17.33 7.55 11.55
N LYS A 301 -16.07 7.55 11.10
CA LYS A 301 -15.43 8.65 10.33
C LYS A 301 -14.43 8.11 9.29
N PRO A 302 -14.89 7.56 8.15
CA PRO A 302 -14.02 7.04 7.09
C PRO A 302 -12.95 8.02 6.59
N ASP A 303 -13.27 9.31 6.49
CA ASP A 303 -12.31 10.34 6.04
C ASP A 303 -11.16 10.55 7.04
N LEU A 304 -11.45 10.41 8.35
CA LEU A 304 -10.43 10.47 9.39
C LEU A 304 -9.57 9.20 9.38
N TYR A 305 -10.18 8.05 9.06
CA TYR A 305 -9.46 6.79 8.94
C TYR A 305 -8.38 6.88 7.85
N GLN A 306 -8.67 7.46 6.69
CA GLN A 306 -7.67 7.72 5.63
C GLN A 306 -6.51 8.62 6.08
N SER A 307 -6.71 9.38 7.17
CA SER A 307 -5.67 10.22 7.79
C SER A 307 -4.92 9.50 8.91
N CYS A 308 -4.92 8.17 8.94
CA CYS A 308 -4.21 7.36 9.93
C CYS A 308 -3.23 6.41 9.22
N LEU A 309 -2.09 6.12 9.86
CA LEU A 309 -1.10 5.19 9.35
C LEU A 309 -1.62 3.75 9.46
N HIS A 310 -1.90 3.08 8.34
CA HIS A 310 -2.60 1.79 8.34
C HIS A 310 -1.69 0.60 8.66
N PRO A 311 -2.14 -0.34 9.51
CA PRO A 311 -1.40 -1.55 9.76
C PRO A 311 -1.58 -2.57 8.63
N ILE A 312 -0.47 -3.20 8.24
CA ILE A 312 -0.43 -4.30 7.28
C ILE A 312 -0.57 -5.64 8.02
N THR A 313 -0.03 -5.75 9.23
CA THR A 313 -0.07 -6.98 10.04
C THR A 313 -1.23 -6.99 11.03
N ASN A 314 -1.91 -8.13 11.14
CA ASN A 314 -2.94 -8.39 12.14
C ASN A 314 -2.41 -9.29 13.26
N PRO A 315 -2.47 -8.87 14.53
CA PRO A 315 -2.00 -9.67 15.66
C PRO A 315 -2.92 -10.85 15.95
N SER A 316 -2.33 -11.99 16.33
CA SER A 316 -3.04 -13.09 17.01
C SER A 316 -2.43 -13.37 18.38
N LEU A 317 -3.20 -14.00 19.27
CA LEU A 317 -2.73 -14.32 20.62
C LEU A 317 -1.51 -15.26 20.59
N ASP A 318 -1.46 -16.17 19.61
CA ASP A 318 -0.36 -17.11 19.42
C ASP A 318 0.96 -16.40 19.03
N ASP A 319 0.88 -15.19 18.44
CA ASP A 319 2.05 -14.41 18.05
C ASP A 319 2.70 -13.65 19.23
N MET A 320 2.03 -13.61 20.38
CA MET A 320 2.44 -12.78 21.53
C MET A 320 3.54 -13.44 22.36
N THR A 321 4.78 -13.33 21.91
CA THR A 321 5.99 -13.70 22.67
C THR A 321 6.52 -12.53 23.51
N SER A 322 7.72 -12.62 24.09
CA SER A 322 8.33 -11.46 24.78
C SER A 322 8.69 -10.31 23.83
N LYS A 323 8.71 -10.59 22.51
CA LYS A 323 8.84 -9.60 21.45
C LYS A 323 7.69 -9.75 20.45
N TYR A 324 7.30 -8.65 19.85
CA TYR A 324 6.30 -8.65 18.79
C TYR A 324 6.61 -7.56 17.79
N ASN A 325 6.33 -7.77 16.53
CA ASN A 325 6.65 -6.82 15.49
C ASN A 325 5.41 -6.53 14.66
N GLU A 326 5.23 -5.26 14.33
CA GLU A 326 4.13 -4.75 13.51
C GLU A 326 4.68 -4.10 12.25
N LEU A 327 3.90 -4.19 11.18
CA LEU A 327 4.18 -3.53 9.92
C LEU A 327 3.03 -2.57 9.59
N TYR A 328 3.38 -1.36 9.17
CA TYR A 328 2.44 -0.32 8.75
C TYR A 328 2.83 0.21 7.37
N GLU A 329 1.82 0.65 6.62
CA GLU A 329 2.01 1.38 5.38
C GLU A 329 2.67 2.73 5.67
N LEU A 330 3.68 3.10 4.88
CA LEU A 330 4.35 4.39 5.03
C LEU A 330 4.25 5.17 3.72
N PRO A 331 3.35 6.17 3.63
CA PRO A 331 3.15 6.92 2.40
C PRO A 331 4.39 7.68 1.95
N GLU A 332 4.56 7.78 0.63
CA GLU A 332 5.66 8.54 0.05
C GLU A 332 5.59 10.02 0.47
N ASN A 333 6.76 10.64 0.69
CA ASN A 333 6.87 12.07 1.00
C ASN A 333 6.18 12.53 2.30
N SER A 334 5.91 11.61 3.23
CA SER A 334 5.48 11.93 4.59
C SER A 334 6.67 12.01 5.55
N TYR A 335 6.71 13.08 6.36
CA TYR A 335 7.81 13.37 7.29
C TYR A 335 7.30 13.48 8.72
N ARG A 336 8.08 13.05 9.70
CA ARG A 336 7.76 13.35 11.11
C ARG A 336 7.90 14.83 11.39
N VAL A 337 7.24 15.32 12.44
CA VAL A 337 7.17 16.76 12.70
C VAL A 337 8.56 17.42 12.76
N ASN A 338 9.54 16.80 13.42
CA ASN A 338 10.89 17.35 13.49
C ASN A 338 11.63 17.31 12.14
N GLU A 339 11.40 16.30 11.32
CA GLU A 339 11.95 16.22 9.96
C GLU A 339 11.30 17.29 9.08
N PHE A 340 9.98 17.44 9.18
CA PHE A 340 9.20 18.46 8.48
C PHE A 340 9.65 19.88 8.85
N ILE A 341 9.86 20.16 10.15
CA ILE A 341 10.35 21.46 10.63
C ILE A 341 11.68 21.80 9.98
N GLY A 342 12.64 20.85 9.99
CA GLY A 342 13.97 21.08 9.44
C GLY A 342 14.01 21.23 7.91
N ALA A 343 13.06 20.62 7.19
CA ALA A 343 13.06 20.61 5.73
C ALA A 343 12.16 21.68 5.08
N TYR A 344 11.03 22.01 5.72
CA TYR A 344 9.93 22.76 5.10
C TYR A 344 9.39 23.92 5.93
N ALA A 345 9.30 23.83 7.26
CA ALA A 345 8.59 24.85 8.06
C ALA A 345 9.19 26.27 7.93
N GLU A 346 10.51 26.39 7.75
CA GLU A 346 11.16 27.69 7.54
C GLU A 346 10.79 28.34 6.20
N LYS A 347 10.44 27.53 5.19
CA LYS A 347 10.08 28.00 3.84
C LYS A 347 8.60 28.33 3.69
N MET A 348 7.77 27.98 4.67
CA MET A 348 6.33 28.23 4.65
C MET A 348 6.03 29.66 5.10
N SER A 349 5.13 30.31 4.39
CA SER A 349 4.49 31.55 4.83
C SER A 349 3.67 31.35 6.11
N GLU A 350 3.32 32.45 6.79
CA GLU A 350 2.48 32.38 7.98
C GLU A 350 1.10 31.79 7.66
N SER A 351 0.46 32.21 6.57
CA SER A 351 -0.84 31.67 6.13
C SER A 351 -0.78 30.16 5.90
N GLU A 352 0.27 29.67 5.22
CA GLU A 352 0.43 28.23 4.99
C GLU A 352 0.58 27.43 6.29
N LYS A 353 1.26 27.99 7.30
CA LYS A 353 1.35 27.37 8.63
C LYS A 353 0.00 27.38 9.34
N LEU A 354 -0.76 28.46 9.24
CA LEU A 354 -2.10 28.55 9.83
C LEU A 354 -3.07 27.53 9.21
N ASP A 355 -3.00 27.28 7.90
CA ASP A 355 -3.77 26.21 7.26
C ASP A 355 -3.38 24.84 7.78
N LEU A 356 -2.08 24.56 7.89
CA LEU A 356 -1.57 23.32 8.46
C LEU A 356 -2.09 23.12 9.89
N PHE A 357 -2.08 24.18 10.71
CA PHE A 357 -2.61 24.13 12.08
C PHE A 357 -4.12 23.88 12.11
N GLN A 358 -4.87 24.47 11.18
CA GLN A 358 -6.30 24.23 11.05
C GLN A 358 -6.58 22.76 10.70
N ILE A 359 -5.85 22.18 9.74
CA ILE A 359 -6.00 20.76 9.37
C ILE A 359 -5.65 19.87 10.57
N LEU A 360 -4.52 20.14 11.25
CA LEU A 360 -4.07 19.38 12.41
C LEU A 360 -5.11 19.39 13.54
N LEU A 361 -5.55 20.58 13.95
CA LEU A 361 -6.56 20.75 14.99
C LEU A 361 -7.89 20.12 14.59
N GLY A 362 -8.26 20.19 13.30
CA GLY A 362 -9.46 19.55 12.76
C GLY A 362 -9.48 18.03 12.93
N LYS A 363 -8.35 17.34 12.70
CA LYS A 363 -8.24 15.89 12.91
C LYS A 363 -8.46 15.50 14.38
N PHE A 364 -7.87 16.26 15.31
CA PHE A 364 -8.05 16.01 16.75
C PHE A 364 -9.42 16.43 17.27
N ASN A 365 -10.02 17.48 16.70
CA ASN A 365 -11.43 17.82 16.94
C ASN A 365 -12.33 16.63 16.61
N HIS A 366 -12.16 16.00 15.45
CA HIS A 366 -12.93 14.80 15.10
C HIS A 366 -12.69 13.64 16.08
N LEU A 367 -11.44 13.35 16.46
CA LEU A 367 -11.14 12.31 17.47
C LEU A 367 -11.88 12.57 18.79
N HIS A 368 -11.80 13.80 19.31
CA HIS A 368 -12.41 14.14 20.60
C HIS A 368 -13.95 14.17 20.53
N GLN A 369 -14.54 14.56 19.40
CA GLN A 369 -15.99 14.45 19.16
C GLN A 369 -16.47 13.00 19.23
N MET A 370 -15.64 12.03 18.82
CA MET A 370 -15.91 10.59 18.92
C MET A 370 -15.66 10.02 20.33
N GLY A 371 -15.22 10.85 21.28
CA GLY A 371 -14.78 10.43 22.61
C GLY A 371 -13.43 9.72 22.63
N ILE A 372 -12.61 9.87 21.59
CA ILE A 372 -11.27 9.27 21.49
C ILE A 372 -10.23 10.33 21.88
N THR A 373 -9.36 9.98 22.83
CA THR A 373 -8.13 10.73 23.15
C THR A 373 -6.93 9.92 22.65
N HIS A 374 -6.01 10.55 21.94
CA HIS A 374 -4.84 9.92 21.34
C HIS A 374 -3.84 9.42 22.40
N GLY A 375 -3.62 10.20 23.46
CA GLY A 375 -2.82 9.79 24.62
C GLY A 375 -1.29 9.89 24.45
N ASP A 376 -0.79 9.87 23.22
CA ASP A 376 0.66 10.00 22.93
C ASP A 376 0.96 10.95 21.75
N VAL A 377 0.42 12.16 21.78
CA VAL A 377 0.64 13.17 20.74
C VAL A 377 2.06 13.72 20.82
N GLY A 378 2.80 13.67 19.72
CA GLY A 378 4.16 14.20 19.63
C GLY A 378 4.75 14.16 18.23
N ASP A 379 6.06 14.42 18.15
CA ASP A 379 6.84 14.35 16.90
C ASP A 379 6.75 12.99 16.20
N HIS A 380 6.69 11.92 17.00
CA HIS A 380 6.68 10.55 16.49
C HIS A 380 5.32 10.10 15.96
N SER A 381 4.23 10.68 16.46
CA SER A 381 2.87 10.22 16.21
C SER A 381 2.17 10.96 15.07
N VAL A 382 2.72 12.10 14.62
CA VAL A 382 2.16 12.96 13.57
C VAL A 382 3.13 13.02 12.38
N TRP A 383 2.60 12.72 11.19
CA TRP A 383 3.33 12.82 9.93
C TRP A 383 2.71 13.90 9.06
N ILE A 384 3.56 14.66 8.36
CA ILE A 384 3.17 15.80 7.55
C ILE A 384 3.82 15.67 6.17
N SER A 385 3.02 15.77 5.11
CA SER A 385 3.53 15.84 3.73
C SER A 385 3.78 17.29 3.30
N TYR A 386 4.57 17.49 2.24
CA TYR A 386 4.77 18.83 1.68
C TYR A 386 3.48 19.47 1.14
N LYS A 387 2.44 18.67 0.88
CA LYS A 387 1.11 19.12 0.46
C LYS A 387 0.18 19.44 1.64
N LYS A 388 0.71 19.52 2.87
CA LYS A 388 -0.04 19.72 4.13
C LYS A 388 -1.00 18.57 4.48
N GLU A 389 -0.81 17.37 3.93
CA GLU A 389 -1.55 16.18 4.38
C GLU A 389 -1.01 15.72 5.74
N ILE A 390 -1.91 15.31 6.63
CA ILE A 390 -1.57 14.90 8.00
C ILE A 390 -2.01 13.46 8.23
N LEU A 391 -1.07 12.63 8.68
CA LEU A 391 -1.33 11.26 9.11
C LEU A 391 -1.06 11.10 10.61
N LEU A 392 -1.95 10.39 11.29
CA LEU A 392 -1.84 10.06 12.72
C LEU A 392 -1.41 8.60 12.92
N SER A 393 -0.62 8.33 13.93
CA SER A 393 -0.08 7.00 14.23
C SER A 393 0.19 6.84 15.73
N ASN A 394 0.53 5.63 16.19
CA ASN A 394 0.90 5.36 17.58
C ASN A 394 -0.30 5.50 18.54
N PHE A 395 -1.45 4.97 18.17
CA PHE A 395 -2.66 4.94 19.02
C PHE A 395 -2.60 3.85 20.10
N SER A 396 -1.42 3.29 20.41
CA SER A 396 -1.28 2.25 21.44
C SER A 396 -1.72 2.75 22.81
N ALA A 397 -1.50 4.03 23.12
CA ALA A 397 -1.95 4.68 24.36
C ALA A 397 -3.34 5.33 24.26
N ALA A 398 -4.02 5.21 23.12
CA ALA A 398 -5.29 5.87 22.90
C ALA A 398 -6.38 5.31 23.80
N ASN A 399 -7.23 6.19 24.30
CA ASN A 399 -8.37 5.85 25.14
C ASN A 399 -9.67 6.23 24.44
N ASP A 400 -10.63 5.31 24.49
CA ASP A 400 -11.96 5.51 23.97
C ASP A 400 -12.91 5.64 25.16
N GLN A 401 -13.44 6.83 25.40
CA GLN A 401 -14.26 7.10 26.58
C GLN A 401 -15.61 6.36 26.55
N THR A 402 -16.00 5.83 25.39
CA THR A 402 -17.24 5.04 25.25
C THR A 402 -17.07 3.57 25.62
N GLN A 403 -15.82 3.10 25.79
CA GLN A 403 -15.52 1.70 26.11
C GLN A 403 -14.50 1.61 27.25
N PRO A 404 -14.59 0.60 28.14
CA PRO A 404 -13.58 0.42 29.17
C PRO A 404 -12.23 0.09 28.53
N SER A 405 -11.18 0.80 28.94
CA SER A 405 -9.81 0.49 28.51
C SER A 405 -9.44 -0.94 28.90
N LYS A 406 -8.96 -1.71 27.91
CA LYS A 406 -8.33 -3.03 28.14
C LYS A 406 -6.84 -2.91 28.46
N ILE A 407 -6.30 -1.69 28.41
CA ILE A 407 -4.94 -1.37 28.80
C ILE A 407 -4.94 -0.92 30.25
N ASP A 408 -4.00 -1.47 31.01
CA ASP A 408 -3.74 -1.10 32.39
C ASP A 408 -3.28 0.38 32.49
N PRO A 409 -3.81 1.19 33.42
CA PRO A 409 -3.39 2.58 33.60
C PRO A 409 -1.88 2.77 33.84
N GLU A 410 -1.21 1.86 34.54
CA GLU A 410 0.25 1.94 34.74
C GLU A 410 1.00 1.76 33.43
N LEU A 411 0.54 0.82 32.60
CA LEU A 411 1.10 0.57 31.27
C LEU A 411 0.87 1.75 30.34
N ALA A 412 -0.33 2.34 30.36
CA ALA A 412 -0.67 3.53 29.58
C ALA A 412 0.21 4.74 29.93
N ASN A 413 0.73 4.83 31.15
CA ASN A 413 1.69 5.87 31.56
C ASN A 413 3.13 5.58 31.10
N GLU A 414 3.45 4.35 30.69
CA GLU A 414 4.77 3.96 30.22
C GLU A 414 4.99 4.10 28.72
N LEU A 415 3.92 3.97 27.94
CA LEU A 415 3.91 4.06 26.47
C LEU A 415 4.28 5.42 25.88
N PRO A 416 3.94 6.56 26.50
CA PRO A 416 4.13 7.83 25.82
C PRO A 416 5.59 8.19 25.62
N PHE A 417 5.91 8.67 24.42
CA PHE A 417 7.30 8.92 24.00
C PHE A 417 7.90 10.15 24.71
N LEU A 418 7.25 11.31 24.54
CA LEU A 418 7.59 12.55 25.26
C LEU A 418 6.48 12.99 26.23
N ASN A 419 5.26 12.49 26.07
CA ASN A 419 4.09 12.84 26.89
C ASN A 419 4.13 12.16 28.28
N THR A 420 5.17 12.49 29.05
CA THR A 420 5.37 12.01 30.42
C THR A 420 5.06 13.12 31.43
N THR A 421 4.79 12.73 32.68
CA THR A 421 4.53 13.67 33.79
C THR A 421 5.64 14.69 34.00
N ALA A 422 6.90 14.35 33.66
CA ALA A 422 8.05 15.25 33.75
C ALA A 422 8.02 16.40 32.73
N HIS A 423 7.22 16.28 31.68
CA HIS A 423 7.10 17.24 30.59
C HIS A 423 5.73 17.93 30.54
N LEU A 424 4.83 17.55 31.44
CA LEU A 424 3.55 18.23 31.63
C LEU A 424 3.69 19.38 32.63
N PRO A 425 2.83 20.40 32.55
CA PRO A 425 2.75 21.41 33.58
C PRO A 425 2.33 20.77 34.91
N ASN A 426 2.66 21.40 36.03
CA ASN A 426 2.24 20.95 37.36
C ASN A 426 0.74 21.24 37.59
N LEU A 427 -0.11 20.63 36.77
CA LEU A 427 -1.55 20.77 36.71
C LEU A 427 -2.18 19.39 36.56
N ALA A 428 -3.31 19.17 37.21
CA ALA A 428 -4.10 17.96 37.02
C ALA A 428 -4.88 18.06 35.69
N LEU A 429 -4.28 17.60 34.60
CA LEU A 429 -4.90 17.61 33.26
C LEU A 429 -5.66 16.31 32.99
N THR A 430 -6.85 16.44 32.38
CA THR A 430 -7.58 15.30 31.79
C THR A 430 -6.85 14.74 30.57
N ALA A 431 -7.24 13.54 30.10
CA ALA A 431 -6.64 12.95 28.90
C ALA A 431 -6.78 13.86 27.66
N ALA A 432 -7.96 14.46 27.47
CA ALA A 432 -8.21 15.40 26.38
C ALA A 432 -7.37 16.69 26.52
N GLN A 433 -7.20 17.20 27.74
CA GLN A 433 -6.34 18.35 28.01
C GLN A 433 -4.86 18.06 27.74
N LYS A 434 -4.40 16.83 28.00
CA LYS A 434 -3.03 16.41 27.65
C LYS A 434 -2.82 16.40 26.14
N ASP A 435 -3.77 15.89 25.36
CA ASP A 435 -3.69 15.94 23.90
C ASP A 435 -3.64 17.39 23.41
N VAL A 436 -4.48 18.29 23.95
CA VAL A 436 -4.46 19.73 23.61
C VAL A 436 -3.13 20.40 23.98
N TYR A 437 -2.57 20.07 25.15
CA TYR A 437 -1.26 20.57 25.56
C TYR A 437 -0.19 20.21 24.52
N TRP A 438 -0.14 18.95 24.09
CA TRP A 438 0.85 18.49 23.12
C TRP A 438 0.59 19.01 21.70
N LEU A 439 -0.66 19.20 21.29
CA LEU A 439 -1.00 19.94 20.08
C LEU A 439 -0.47 21.37 20.13
N GLY A 440 -0.64 22.05 21.26
CA GLY A 440 -0.05 23.37 21.50
C GLY A 440 1.47 23.36 21.37
N GLN A 441 2.14 22.32 21.89
CA GLN A 441 3.58 22.16 21.73
C GLN A 441 3.99 21.96 20.27
N LEU A 442 3.28 21.12 19.50
CA LEU A 442 3.57 20.89 18.08
C LEU A 442 3.41 22.19 17.27
N ILE A 443 2.26 22.87 17.43
CA ILE A 443 1.97 24.13 16.73
C ILE A 443 3.03 25.18 17.05
N LEU A 444 3.39 25.34 18.32
CA LEU A 444 4.45 26.26 18.74
C LEU A 444 5.79 25.98 18.07
N HIS A 445 6.21 24.71 18.04
CA HIS A 445 7.50 24.32 17.50
C HIS A 445 7.56 24.50 15.98
N ILE A 446 6.46 24.23 15.27
CA ILE A 446 6.33 24.53 13.83
C ILE A 446 6.30 26.04 13.59
N TRP A 447 5.56 26.79 14.41
CA TRP A 447 5.47 28.25 14.31
C TRP A 447 6.84 28.91 14.46
N LYS A 448 7.63 28.48 15.46
CA LYS A 448 8.97 29.00 15.76
C LYS A 448 10.11 28.35 14.96
N ASN A 449 9.82 27.47 14.00
CA ASN A 449 10.82 26.72 13.24
C ASN A 449 11.85 26.01 14.14
N ALA A 450 11.40 25.44 15.24
CA ALA A 450 12.26 24.88 16.28
C ALA A 450 11.97 23.40 16.49
N ARG A 451 13.01 22.58 16.50
CA ARG A 451 12.90 21.14 16.78
C ARG A 451 12.25 20.89 18.15
N LEU A 452 11.23 20.03 18.20
CA LEU A 452 10.65 19.51 19.43
C LEU A 452 11.60 18.50 20.10
N SER A 453 12.03 18.83 21.32
CA SER A 453 12.95 18.03 22.12
C SER A 453 12.79 18.34 23.62
N PRO A 454 13.27 17.47 24.53
CA PRO A 454 13.28 17.78 25.97
C PRO A 454 13.97 19.11 26.33
N ARG A 455 14.95 19.55 25.51
CA ARG A 455 15.64 20.83 25.70
C ARG A 455 14.78 22.01 25.26
N SER A 456 14.10 21.92 24.12
CA SER A 456 13.27 23.00 23.59
C SER A 456 11.99 23.21 24.40
N LEU A 457 11.46 22.17 25.03
CA LEU A 457 10.31 22.27 25.95
C LEU A 457 10.54 23.26 27.10
N LYS A 458 11.80 23.44 27.53
CA LYS A 458 12.18 24.39 28.59
C LYS A 458 12.52 25.78 28.06
N LYS A 459 12.66 25.94 26.73
CA LYS A 459 13.15 27.17 26.09
C LYS A 459 12.04 28.20 25.89
N PHE A 460 10.80 27.76 25.68
CA PHE A 460 9.69 28.66 25.39
C PHE A 460 8.93 29.01 26.66
N SER A 461 9.37 30.05 27.37
CA SER A 461 8.64 30.60 28.52
C SER A 461 7.22 31.02 28.11
N LEU A 462 6.25 30.78 28.98
CA LEU A 462 4.87 31.25 28.78
C LEU A 462 4.74 32.75 29.11
N GLU A 463 5.61 33.28 29.97
CA GLU A 463 5.58 34.66 30.48
C GLU A 463 6.12 35.66 29.45
N GLU A 464 6.99 35.23 28.55
CA GLU A 464 7.63 36.07 27.53
C GLU A 464 6.83 36.13 26.21
N ARG A 465 5.63 35.54 26.18
CA ARG A 465 4.82 35.47 24.96
C ARG A 465 4.04 36.74 24.71
N ASP A 466 3.96 37.12 23.44
CA ASP A 466 3.18 38.26 23.01
C ASP A 466 1.67 37.98 23.19
N GLN A 467 1.11 38.48 24.29
CA GLN A 467 -0.32 38.36 24.59
C GLN A 467 -1.19 39.16 23.59
N ASN A 468 -0.61 40.07 22.80
CA ASN A 468 -1.34 40.79 21.78
C ASN A 468 -1.56 39.95 20.52
N HIS A 469 -0.68 38.98 20.24
CA HIS A 469 -0.82 38.06 19.12
C HIS A 469 -1.85 36.96 19.42
N TRP A 470 -2.89 36.86 18.59
CA TRP A 470 -4.01 35.93 18.80
C TRP A 470 -3.59 34.46 18.90
N LEU A 471 -2.70 34.01 18.01
CA LEU A 471 -2.20 32.63 18.05
C LEU A 471 -1.42 32.33 19.34
N GLU A 472 -0.61 33.28 19.82
CA GLU A 472 0.15 33.10 21.06
C GLU A 472 -0.76 33.05 22.29
N ARG A 473 -1.90 33.77 22.28
CA ARG A 473 -2.94 33.61 23.32
C ARG A 473 -3.54 32.20 23.32
N ILE A 474 -3.89 31.68 22.14
CA ILE A 474 -4.43 30.31 22.01
C ILE A 474 -3.39 29.30 22.50
N LEU A 475 -2.13 29.43 22.06
CA LEU A 475 -1.04 28.57 22.52
C LEU A 475 -0.83 28.65 24.03
N THR A 476 -0.88 29.85 24.61
CA THR A 476 -0.77 30.04 26.06
C THR A 476 -1.91 29.31 26.79
N ARG A 477 -3.15 29.42 26.31
CA ARG A 477 -4.31 28.72 26.90
C ARG A 477 -4.19 27.20 26.76
N ALA A 478 -3.76 26.69 25.62
CA ALA A 478 -3.53 25.25 25.41
C ALA A 478 -2.45 24.71 26.35
N LEU A 479 -1.32 25.42 26.46
CA LEU A 479 -0.17 25.02 27.29
C LEU A 479 -0.42 25.18 28.80
N THR A 480 -1.46 25.91 29.20
CA THR A 480 -1.87 26.09 30.61
C THR A 480 -3.12 25.29 30.99
N GLY A 481 -3.59 24.39 30.12
CA GLY A 481 -4.75 23.53 30.39
C GLY A 481 -6.08 24.27 30.46
N LYS A 482 -6.21 25.41 29.78
CA LYS A 482 -7.42 26.27 29.79
C LYS A 482 -8.47 25.87 28.75
N TYR A 483 -8.17 24.90 27.88
CA TYR A 483 -9.16 24.29 26.99
C TYR A 483 -9.46 22.89 27.47
N ASP A 484 -10.74 22.49 27.47
CA ASP A 484 -11.14 21.17 27.95
C ASP A 484 -10.81 20.04 26.97
N ASN A 485 -10.81 20.33 25.66
CA ASN A 485 -10.59 19.37 24.58
C ASN A 485 -10.19 20.05 23.26
N ALA A 486 -9.86 19.23 22.25
CA ALA A 486 -9.50 19.68 20.90
C ALA A 486 -10.61 20.49 20.21
N CYS A 487 -11.89 20.20 20.51
CA CYS A 487 -13.01 20.95 19.95
C CYS A 487 -12.99 22.42 20.41
N ALA A 488 -12.73 22.66 21.70
CA ALA A 488 -12.66 24.00 22.26
C ALA A 488 -11.52 24.84 21.68
N VAL A 489 -10.32 24.25 21.55
CA VAL A 489 -9.17 24.96 20.94
C VAL A 489 -9.37 25.17 19.43
N PHE A 490 -9.97 24.22 18.72
CA PHE A 490 -10.24 24.36 17.29
C PHE A 490 -11.28 25.45 17.02
N GLN A 491 -12.35 25.52 17.82
CA GLN A 491 -13.34 26.58 17.72
C GLN A 491 -12.74 27.96 18.00
N ASP A 492 -11.92 28.10 19.06
CA ASP A 492 -11.25 29.37 19.37
C ASP A 492 -10.23 29.76 18.28
N PHE A 493 -9.54 28.78 17.70
CA PHE A 493 -8.66 28.98 16.55
C PHE A 493 -9.43 29.49 15.33
N LEU A 494 -10.56 28.88 14.96
CA LEU A 494 -11.37 29.35 13.84
C LEU A 494 -11.96 30.75 14.08
N ALA A 495 -12.34 31.05 15.32
CA ALA A 495 -12.92 32.35 15.67
C ALA A 495 -11.90 33.50 15.67
N GLN A 496 -10.65 33.22 16.04
CA GLN A 496 -9.59 34.23 16.14
C GLN A 496 -8.62 34.23 14.96
N LYS A 497 -8.54 33.14 14.16
CA LYS A 497 -7.80 33.12 12.90
C LYS A 497 -8.28 34.35 12.13
N PRO A 498 -7.39 35.31 11.80
CA PRO A 498 -7.76 36.47 11.05
C PRO A 498 -8.57 35.97 9.87
N ALA A 499 -9.77 36.52 9.70
CA ALA A 499 -10.45 36.38 8.43
C ALA A 499 -9.41 36.85 7.43
N GLU A 500 -8.83 35.90 6.70
CA GLU A 500 -8.22 36.27 5.46
C GLU A 500 -9.35 37.04 4.78
N GLN A 501 -9.19 38.36 4.61
CA GLN A 501 -9.46 38.86 3.28
C GLN A 501 -8.64 37.93 2.44
N VAL A 502 -9.31 36.91 1.91
CA VAL A 502 -8.72 36.01 0.97
C VAL A 502 -8.52 36.89 -0.27
N SER A 503 -7.51 37.76 -0.21
CA SER A 503 -6.75 38.18 -1.34
C SER A 503 -6.01 36.92 -1.73
N TYR A 504 -6.74 36.05 -2.39
CA TYR A 504 -6.19 35.02 -3.19
C TYR A 504 -5.39 35.66 -4.33
N GLU A 505 -5.03 36.96 -4.37
CA GLU A 505 -4.46 37.64 -5.55
C GLU A 505 -3.28 36.86 -6.12
N LEU A 506 -3.58 36.06 -7.14
CA LEU A 506 -2.56 35.53 -8.03
C LEU A 506 -1.92 36.75 -8.66
N ASP A 507 -0.60 36.84 -8.58
CA ASP A 507 0.12 37.91 -9.26
C ASP A 507 -0.26 37.89 -10.76
N ALA A 508 -0.37 39.07 -11.37
CA ALA A 508 -0.57 39.18 -12.81
C ALA A 508 0.54 38.44 -13.58
N ASP A 509 1.73 38.34 -12.97
CA ASP A 509 2.89 37.65 -13.53
C ASP A 509 2.65 36.17 -13.82
N VAL A 510 1.67 35.52 -13.18
CA VAL A 510 1.38 34.10 -13.43
C VAL A 510 0.91 33.82 -14.86
N LEU A 511 0.39 34.83 -15.55
CA LEU A 511 -0.05 34.75 -16.95
C LEU A 511 0.99 35.28 -17.94
N ASN A 512 2.13 35.82 -17.47
CA ASN A 512 3.19 36.36 -18.34
C ASN A 512 3.66 35.39 -19.44
N PRO A 513 3.80 34.06 -19.19
CA PRO A 513 4.19 33.13 -20.25
C PRO A 513 3.24 33.07 -21.44
N TYR A 514 2.00 33.56 -21.29
CA TYR A 514 0.95 33.52 -22.31
C TYR A 514 0.60 34.92 -22.85
N LEU A 515 1.25 35.98 -22.35
CA LEU A 515 1.09 37.33 -22.87
C LEU A 515 1.78 37.49 -24.22
N ASN A 516 1.07 38.06 -25.19
CA ASN A 516 1.63 38.40 -26.49
C ASN A 516 1.06 39.72 -27.04
N GLN A 517 1.62 40.18 -28.16
CA GLN A 517 1.17 41.40 -28.87
C GLN A 517 0.34 41.08 -30.12
N THR A 518 -0.15 39.85 -30.27
CA THR A 518 -0.91 39.40 -31.44
C THR A 518 -2.17 40.24 -31.60
N ASN A 519 -2.28 41.01 -32.69
CA ASN A 519 -3.55 41.67 -33.00
C ASN A 519 -4.49 40.67 -33.68
N THR A 520 -5.43 40.12 -32.92
CA THR A 520 -6.30 39.03 -33.37
C THR A 520 -7.08 39.36 -34.64
N TYR A 521 -7.49 40.63 -34.85
CA TYR A 521 -8.23 41.04 -36.04
C TYR A 521 -7.39 41.17 -37.32
N ILE A 522 -6.07 41.34 -37.17
CA ILE A 522 -5.13 41.43 -38.30
C ILE A 522 -4.57 40.05 -38.60
N SER A 523 -4.14 39.33 -37.56
CA SER A 523 -3.56 37.98 -37.68
C SER A 523 -4.61 36.94 -38.09
N TYR A 524 -5.86 37.13 -37.64
CA TYR A 524 -6.99 36.24 -37.90
C TYR A 524 -8.22 37.06 -38.32
N PRO A 525 -8.26 37.57 -39.57
CA PRO A 525 -9.35 38.41 -40.03
C PRO A 525 -10.66 37.62 -40.11
N ILE A 526 -11.76 38.26 -39.71
CA ILE A 526 -13.10 37.67 -39.78
C ILE A 526 -13.56 37.56 -41.24
N PHE A 527 -14.01 36.38 -41.64
CA PHE A 527 -14.68 36.16 -42.93
C PHE A 527 -16.17 35.92 -42.69
N GLY A 528 -17.00 36.88 -43.08
CA GLY A 528 -18.46 36.81 -42.91
C GLY A 528 -18.94 37.31 -41.55
N ALA A 529 -20.13 36.86 -41.15
CA ALA A 529 -20.69 37.16 -39.82
C ALA A 529 -20.07 36.23 -38.75
N PRO A 530 -20.00 36.66 -37.48
CA PRO A 530 -19.65 35.78 -36.37
C PRO A 530 -20.57 34.54 -36.34
N ILE A 531 -20.00 33.39 -36.01
CA ILE A 531 -20.74 32.12 -35.86
C ILE A 531 -21.58 32.17 -34.58
N ASP A 532 -20.96 32.64 -33.49
CA ASP A 532 -21.64 32.91 -32.24
C ASP A 532 -20.99 34.13 -31.56
N ALA A 533 -21.81 34.97 -30.93
CA ALA A 533 -21.35 36.14 -30.23
C ALA A 533 -22.30 36.47 -29.08
N ASN A 534 -21.77 36.51 -27.87
CA ASN A 534 -22.48 36.94 -26.69
C ASN A 534 -21.63 37.91 -25.87
N GLN A 535 -22.07 38.24 -24.65
CA GLN A 535 -21.39 39.20 -23.78
C GLN A 535 -20.01 38.70 -23.29
N ASN A 536 -19.76 37.39 -23.35
CA ASN A 536 -18.56 36.76 -22.79
C ASN A 536 -17.53 36.35 -23.86
N PHE A 537 -17.97 35.95 -25.05
CA PHE A 537 -17.08 35.56 -26.15
C PHE A 537 -17.63 35.87 -27.54
N THR A 538 -16.74 35.83 -28.52
CA THR A 538 -17.06 35.86 -29.95
C THR A 538 -16.33 34.71 -30.64
N LEU A 539 -17.07 33.92 -31.41
CA LEU A 539 -16.60 32.79 -32.20
C LEU A 539 -16.79 33.12 -33.68
N TYR A 540 -15.73 33.02 -34.48
CA TYR A 540 -15.80 33.34 -35.91
C TYR A 540 -14.79 32.55 -36.73
N ALA A 541 -15.07 32.46 -38.04
CA ALA A 541 -14.18 31.83 -39.00
C ALA A 541 -13.10 32.81 -39.51
N SER A 542 -11.86 32.33 -39.57
CA SER A 542 -10.71 33.01 -40.17
C SER A 542 -10.06 32.09 -41.21
N GLY A 543 -10.61 32.03 -42.44
CA GLY A 543 -10.20 31.05 -43.45
C GLY A 543 -10.55 29.63 -43.02
N ASN A 544 -9.57 28.72 -42.98
CA ASN A 544 -9.75 27.34 -42.49
C ASN A 544 -9.56 27.20 -40.96
N MET A 545 -9.62 28.31 -40.23
CA MET A 545 -9.43 28.35 -38.79
C MET A 545 -10.70 28.83 -38.09
N LEU A 546 -10.89 28.35 -36.87
CA LEU A 546 -11.93 28.82 -35.96
C LEU A 546 -11.26 29.63 -34.85
N VAL A 547 -11.74 30.85 -34.62
CA VAL A 547 -11.17 31.78 -33.64
C VAL A 547 -12.21 32.09 -32.60
N LYS A 548 -11.89 31.77 -31.34
CA LYS A 548 -12.71 32.14 -30.17
C LYS A 548 -11.97 33.18 -29.36
N THR A 549 -12.62 34.32 -29.11
CA THR A 549 -12.06 35.42 -28.32
C THR A 549 -12.94 35.75 -27.13
N TRP A 550 -12.35 35.81 -25.94
CA TRP A 550 -12.98 36.32 -24.71
C TRP A 550 -12.48 37.75 -24.46
N MET A 551 -13.38 38.71 -24.62
CA MET A 551 -13.07 40.15 -24.63
C MET A 551 -12.92 40.73 -23.22
N GLY A 552 -12.22 41.86 -23.10
CA GLY A 552 -12.06 42.57 -21.82
C GLY A 552 -11.19 41.82 -20.81
N LYS A 553 -10.28 40.99 -21.31
CA LYS A 553 -9.39 40.15 -20.49
C LYS A 553 -8.00 40.78 -20.51
N VAL A 554 -7.66 41.49 -19.42
CA VAL A 554 -6.33 42.06 -19.19
C VAL A 554 -5.80 41.49 -17.88
N ALA A 555 -4.59 40.92 -17.87
CA ALA A 555 -4.05 40.20 -16.71
C ALA A 555 -4.10 41.02 -15.40
N SER A 556 -3.83 42.33 -15.48
CA SER A 556 -3.88 43.25 -14.35
C SER A 556 -5.29 43.56 -13.83
N ALA A 557 -6.32 43.35 -14.65
CA ALA A 557 -7.72 43.60 -14.32
C ALA A 557 -8.51 42.32 -13.96
N MET A 558 -7.89 41.14 -14.06
CA MET A 558 -8.50 39.87 -13.71
C MET A 558 -8.50 39.64 -12.19
N THR A 559 -9.60 39.05 -11.68
CA THR A 559 -9.63 38.52 -10.32
C THR A 559 -8.67 37.33 -10.19
N THR A 560 -8.34 36.92 -8.97
CA THR A 560 -7.58 35.67 -8.77
C THR A 560 -8.21 34.50 -9.48
N TYR A 561 -9.50 34.28 -9.21
CA TYR A 561 -10.20 33.11 -9.71
C TYR A 561 -10.05 33.05 -11.23
N GLN A 562 -10.23 34.19 -11.92
CA GLN A 562 -10.01 34.30 -13.35
C GLN A 562 -8.55 33.98 -13.74
N LYS A 563 -7.55 34.53 -13.05
CA LYS A 563 -6.13 34.22 -13.32
C LYS A 563 -5.84 32.72 -13.16
N SER A 564 -6.41 32.08 -12.16
CA SER A 564 -6.28 30.63 -11.92
C SER A 564 -6.92 29.82 -13.04
N CYS A 565 -8.17 30.15 -13.40
CA CYS A 565 -8.91 29.49 -14.49
C CYS A 565 -8.15 29.60 -15.81
N PHE A 566 -7.70 30.81 -16.18
CA PHE A 566 -6.97 31.02 -17.43
C PHE A 566 -5.57 30.39 -17.43
N LYS A 567 -4.86 30.37 -16.30
CA LYS A 567 -3.58 29.67 -16.19
C LYS A 567 -3.77 28.17 -16.46
N ARG A 568 -4.71 27.54 -15.75
CA ARG A 568 -5.03 26.12 -15.93
C ARG A 568 -5.42 25.85 -17.38
N PHE A 569 -6.29 26.67 -17.95
CA PHE A 569 -6.73 26.57 -19.34
C PHE A 569 -5.56 26.61 -20.34
N PHE A 570 -4.62 27.55 -20.20
CA PHE A 570 -3.47 27.61 -21.09
C PHE A 570 -2.50 26.42 -20.91
N GLU A 571 -2.35 25.91 -19.68
CA GLU A 571 -1.58 24.69 -19.41
C GLU A 571 -2.23 23.47 -20.10
N GLU A 572 -3.55 23.34 -20.01
CA GLU A 572 -4.34 22.30 -20.69
C GLU A 572 -4.24 22.41 -22.21
N LEU A 573 -4.38 23.61 -22.79
CA LEU A 573 -4.23 23.84 -24.23
C LEU A 573 -2.83 23.47 -24.72
N LYS A 574 -1.78 23.83 -23.97
CA LYS A 574 -0.39 23.50 -24.30
C LYS A 574 -0.14 21.99 -24.29
N MET A 575 -0.67 21.28 -23.30
CA MET A 575 -0.56 19.82 -23.23
C MET A 575 -1.34 19.17 -24.39
N THR A 576 -2.56 19.63 -24.66
CA THR A 576 -3.42 19.10 -25.71
C THR A 576 -2.82 19.32 -27.11
N GLN A 577 -2.22 20.49 -27.35
CA GLN A 577 -1.53 20.80 -28.60
C GLN A 577 -0.39 19.81 -28.89
N ALA A 578 0.29 19.29 -27.87
CA ALA A 578 1.35 18.30 -28.02
C ALA A 578 0.84 16.88 -28.31
N LEU A 579 -0.35 16.52 -27.83
CA LEU A 579 -0.93 15.19 -27.97
C LEU A 579 -1.58 14.95 -29.35
N ASN A 580 -2.04 16.02 -30.02
CA ASN A 580 -2.67 15.96 -31.35
C ASN A 580 -3.77 14.87 -31.45
N LEU A 581 -4.72 14.93 -30.51
CA LEU A 581 -5.77 13.93 -30.35
C LEU A 581 -6.76 13.97 -31.52
N PRO A 582 -7.14 12.82 -32.11
CA PRO A 582 -7.92 12.80 -33.34
C PRO A 582 -9.38 13.25 -33.16
N TYR A 583 -9.96 13.12 -31.98
CA TYR A 583 -11.35 13.49 -31.68
C TYR A 583 -11.52 14.95 -31.23
N LEU A 584 -10.45 15.75 -31.28
CA LEU A 584 -10.45 17.18 -30.93
C LEU A 584 -9.94 18.05 -32.07
N PRO A 585 -10.39 19.31 -32.15
CA PRO A 585 -9.86 20.27 -33.10
C PRO A 585 -8.39 20.55 -32.79
N LYS A 586 -7.56 20.58 -33.82
CA LYS A 586 -6.13 20.85 -33.68
C LYS A 586 -5.92 22.30 -33.24
N ILE A 587 -5.18 22.48 -32.14
CA ILE A 587 -4.86 23.81 -31.60
C ILE A 587 -3.72 24.43 -32.42
N ILE A 588 -3.97 25.59 -33.03
CA ILE A 588 -3.02 26.32 -33.89
C ILE A 588 -2.29 27.39 -33.08
N ASP A 589 -3.03 28.25 -32.39
CA ASP A 589 -2.48 29.33 -31.57
C ASP A 589 -3.40 29.66 -30.40
N PHE A 590 -2.86 30.23 -29.32
CA PHE A 590 -3.63 30.72 -28.20
C PHE A 590 -2.81 31.71 -27.39
N GLY A 591 -3.49 32.57 -26.63
CA GLY A 591 -2.80 33.44 -25.69
C GLY A 591 -3.66 34.57 -25.15
N LEU A 592 -2.99 35.47 -24.44
CA LEU A 592 -3.56 36.69 -23.89
C LEU A 592 -2.96 37.87 -24.65
N SER A 593 -3.75 38.46 -25.55
CA SER A 593 -3.30 39.59 -26.37
C SER A 593 -3.38 40.90 -25.60
N THR A 594 -2.25 41.59 -25.51
CA THR A 594 -2.17 42.95 -24.98
C THR A 594 -2.64 44.00 -25.99
N SER A 595 -2.60 43.70 -27.29
CA SER A 595 -3.00 44.61 -28.38
C SER A 595 -4.52 44.72 -28.53
N THR A 596 -5.24 43.61 -28.35
CA THR A 596 -6.70 43.55 -28.47
C THR A 596 -7.42 43.31 -27.14
N ALA A 597 -6.68 43.22 -26.03
CA ALA A 597 -7.20 43.04 -24.66
C ALA A 597 -8.18 41.85 -24.54
N CYS A 598 -7.80 40.71 -25.13
CA CYS A 598 -8.59 39.49 -25.13
C CYS A 598 -7.75 38.24 -24.89
N VAL A 599 -8.39 37.20 -24.33
CA VAL A 599 -7.89 35.83 -24.44
C VAL A 599 -8.39 35.29 -25.77
N TYR A 600 -7.54 34.59 -26.51
CA TYR A 600 -7.92 33.99 -27.77
C TYR A 600 -7.44 32.53 -27.88
N LEU A 601 -8.23 31.74 -28.60
CA LEU A 601 -7.92 30.38 -29.01
C LEU A 601 -8.19 30.27 -30.51
N VAL A 602 -7.22 29.74 -31.24
CA VAL A 602 -7.29 29.45 -32.67
C VAL A 602 -7.14 27.96 -32.86
N THR A 603 -8.13 27.34 -33.47
CA THR A 603 -8.10 25.94 -33.86
C THR A 603 -8.26 25.78 -35.36
N GLU A 604 -7.89 24.62 -35.88
CA GLU A 604 -8.29 24.22 -37.22
C GLU A 604 -9.80 24.00 -37.25
N MET A 605 -10.45 24.46 -38.33
CA MET A 605 -11.85 24.14 -38.56
C MET A 605 -11.97 22.65 -38.87
N VAL A 606 -12.68 21.93 -38.01
CA VAL A 606 -12.90 20.49 -38.18
C VAL A 606 -13.75 20.25 -39.42
N LYS A 607 -13.34 19.29 -40.25
CA LYS A 607 -14.12 18.85 -41.39
C LYS A 607 -15.21 17.88 -40.92
N GLY A 608 -16.46 18.18 -41.24
CA GLY A 608 -17.61 17.36 -40.89
C GLY A 608 -18.88 18.19 -40.84
N GLU A 609 -20.01 17.50 -40.78
CA GLU A 609 -21.34 18.10 -40.59
C GLU A 609 -21.82 17.78 -39.15
N ALA A 610 -22.72 18.60 -38.61
CA ALA A 610 -23.30 18.36 -37.29
C ALA A 610 -24.07 17.03 -37.25
N TRP A 611 -24.05 16.34 -36.10
CA TRP A 611 -24.74 15.06 -35.92
C TRP A 611 -26.20 15.15 -36.38
N SER A 612 -26.91 16.21 -35.98
CA SER A 612 -28.31 16.49 -36.37
C SER A 612 -28.57 16.51 -37.88
N THR A 613 -27.56 16.82 -38.69
CA THR A 613 -27.66 16.86 -40.15
C THR A 613 -27.28 15.52 -40.80
N VAL A 614 -26.40 14.76 -40.14
CA VAL A 614 -25.83 13.52 -40.70
C VAL A 614 -26.72 12.30 -40.49
N ILE A 615 -27.64 12.35 -39.52
CA ILE A 615 -28.56 11.24 -39.20
C ILE A 615 -29.45 10.81 -40.38
N GLU A 616 -29.74 11.70 -41.32
CA GLU A 616 -30.61 11.39 -42.47
C GLU A 616 -29.87 10.55 -43.54
N GLY A 617 -30.43 9.38 -43.88
CA GLY A 617 -29.92 8.54 -44.96
C GLY A 617 -28.64 7.76 -44.65
N LEU A 618 -28.41 7.42 -43.37
CA LEU A 618 -27.38 6.47 -42.96
C LEU A 618 -27.86 5.02 -43.12
N THR A 619 -26.97 4.16 -43.61
CA THR A 619 -27.15 2.71 -43.59
C THR A 619 -26.97 2.16 -42.17
N GLU A 620 -27.52 0.98 -41.89
CA GLU A 620 -27.38 0.32 -40.59
C GLU A 620 -25.92 0.12 -40.16
N ASP A 621 -25.01 -0.16 -41.11
CA ASP A 621 -23.58 -0.33 -40.82
C ASP A 621 -22.93 1.01 -40.45
N GLU A 622 -23.27 2.09 -41.15
CA GLU A 622 -22.81 3.44 -40.82
C GLU A 622 -23.33 3.90 -39.47
N LYS A 623 -24.60 3.58 -39.12
CA LYS A 623 -25.15 3.88 -37.81
C LYS A 623 -24.35 3.20 -36.70
N ASN A 624 -24.03 1.92 -36.86
CA ASN A 624 -23.27 1.15 -35.86
C ASN A 624 -21.85 1.71 -35.66
N GLU A 625 -21.14 1.97 -36.76
CA GLU A 625 -19.79 2.50 -36.70
C GLU A 625 -19.76 3.89 -36.06
N LEU A 626 -20.70 4.77 -36.42
CA LEU A 626 -20.78 6.12 -35.82
C LEU A 626 -21.12 6.07 -34.32
N SER A 627 -22.02 5.19 -33.89
CA SER A 627 -22.30 4.99 -32.46
C SER A 627 -21.08 4.51 -31.69
N LEU A 628 -20.34 3.52 -32.21
CA LEU A 628 -19.09 3.04 -31.61
C LEU A 628 -18.02 4.13 -31.56
N GLN A 629 -17.84 4.88 -32.65
CA GLN A 629 -16.88 5.97 -32.71
C GLN A 629 -17.21 7.09 -31.73
N LEU A 630 -18.50 7.42 -31.56
CA LEU A 630 -18.95 8.39 -30.55
C LEU A 630 -18.62 7.91 -29.14
N LEU A 631 -19.01 6.69 -28.78
CA LEU A 631 -18.78 6.12 -27.43
C LEU A 631 -17.28 6.00 -27.12
N HIS A 632 -16.48 5.49 -28.05
CA HIS A 632 -15.03 5.38 -27.87
C HIS A 632 -14.33 6.73 -27.80
N SER A 633 -14.73 7.70 -28.63
CA SER A 633 -14.16 9.04 -28.61
C SER A 633 -14.50 9.75 -27.31
N LEU A 634 -15.73 9.62 -26.82
CA LEU A 634 -16.16 10.24 -25.57
C LEU A 634 -15.48 9.59 -24.36
N LYS A 635 -15.39 8.26 -24.34
CA LYS A 635 -14.64 7.53 -23.30
C LYS A 635 -13.18 7.98 -23.23
N LYS A 636 -12.50 8.05 -24.38
CA LYS A 636 -11.12 8.56 -24.44
C LYS A 636 -11.04 10.02 -24.03
N PHE A 637 -12.00 10.85 -24.41
CA PHE A 637 -12.08 12.25 -24.01
C PHE A 637 -12.11 12.38 -22.47
N HIS A 638 -12.95 11.59 -21.78
CA HIS A 638 -12.99 11.55 -20.31
C HIS A 638 -11.74 10.94 -19.67
N GLU A 639 -11.16 9.87 -20.26
CA GLU A 639 -9.90 9.25 -19.77
C GLU A 639 -8.71 10.23 -19.81
N HIS A 640 -8.71 11.18 -20.73
CA HIS A 640 -7.70 12.26 -20.79
C HIS A 640 -8.01 13.43 -19.83
N GLY A 641 -9.07 13.32 -19.02
CA GLY A 641 -9.48 14.30 -18.03
C GLY A 641 -10.30 15.47 -18.60
N PHE A 642 -10.72 15.41 -19.86
CA PHE A 642 -11.61 16.43 -20.43
C PHE A 642 -13.07 16.16 -20.06
N GLN A 643 -13.85 17.23 -20.00
CA GLN A 643 -15.27 17.24 -19.68
C GLN A 643 -15.93 18.31 -20.54
N HIS A 644 -17.04 18.00 -21.21
CA HIS A 644 -17.65 18.95 -22.14
C HIS A 644 -18.71 19.81 -21.44
N GLY A 645 -19.65 19.20 -20.70
CA GLY A 645 -20.62 19.89 -19.84
C GLY A 645 -21.75 20.63 -20.55
N ASN A 646 -21.77 20.63 -21.88
CA ASN A 646 -22.87 21.17 -22.69
C ASN A 646 -22.84 20.55 -24.09
N LEU A 647 -22.58 19.24 -24.17
CA LEU A 647 -22.57 18.50 -25.40
C LEU A 647 -24.00 18.43 -25.98
N ASP A 648 -24.13 18.54 -27.29
CA ASP A 648 -25.39 18.37 -28.03
C ASP A 648 -25.09 17.89 -29.46
N ASP A 649 -26.15 17.71 -30.25
CA ASP A 649 -26.10 17.29 -31.65
C ASP A 649 -25.41 18.29 -32.59
N GLU A 650 -25.33 19.57 -32.24
CA GLU A 650 -24.62 20.58 -33.03
C GLU A 650 -23.12 20.60 -32.77
N LYS A 651 -22.69 20.23 -31.56
CA LYS A 651 -21.27 20.22 -31.16
C LYS A 651 -20.54 18.92 -31.47
N ILE A 652 -21.25 17.89 -31.93
CA ILE A 652 -20.64 16.65 -32.42
C ILE A 652 -20.58 16.71 -33.94
N LEU A 653 -19.36 16.75 -34.47
CA LEU A 653 -19.10 16.80 -35.90
C LEU A 653 -18.75 15.41 -36.44
N VAL A 654 -19.36 15.05 -37.56
CA VAL A 654 -19.19 13.77 -38.22
C VAL A 654 -18.61 13.97 -39.62
N ASP A 655 -17.44 13.38 -39.85
CA ASP A 655 -16.90 13.17 -41.19
C ASP A 655 -17.45 11.85 -41.74
N LYS A 656 -18.57 11.92 -42.48
CA LYS A 656 -19.23 10.73 -43.06
C LYS A 656 -18.32 9.95 -44.01
N THR A 657 -17.33 10.60 -44.64
CA THR A 657 -16.41 9.91 -45.59
C THR A 657 -15.44 8.98 -44.86
N ASN A 658 -14.96 9.41 -43.69
CA ASN A 658 -14.00 8.66 -42.88
C ASN A 658 -14.63 8.01 -41.63
N LEU A 659 -15.96 8.13 -41.46
CA LEU A 659 -16.73 7.71 -40.29
C LEU A 659 -16.08 8.15 -38.97
N LYS A 660 -15.68 9.42 -38.91
CA LYS A 660 -14.95 9.97 -37.77
C LYS A 660 -15.82 10.95 -37.00
N VAL A 661 -15.86 10.77 -35.68
CA VAL A 661 -16.50 11.69 -34.74
C VAL A 661 -15.47 12.64 -34.15
N SER A 662 -15.82 13.91 -34.01
CA SER A 662 -15.00 14.92 -33.36
C SER A 662 -15.87 15.88 -32.56
N PHE A 663 -15.39 16.28 -31.39
CA PHE A 663 -16.11 17.20 -30.53
C PHE A 663 -15.66 18.62 -30.84
N ASN A 664 -16.62 19.52 -31.07
CA ASN A 664 -16.37 20.94 -31.30
C ASN A 664 -16.66 21.74 -30.02
N ASP A 665 -16.10 22.95 -29.93
CA ASP A 665 -16.26 23.84 -28.77
C ASP A 665 -15.97 23.19 -27.39
N CYS A 666 -14.92 22.36 -27.31
CA CYS A 666 -14.59 21.61 -26.08
C CYS A 666 -13.64 22.34 -25.13
N PHE A 667 -13.10 23.49 -25.55
CA PHE A 667 -12.06 24.20 -24.82
C PHE A 667 -12.61 25.48 -24.22
N HIS A 668 -12.79 25.49 -22.90
CA HIS A 668 -13.25 26.66 -22.16
C HIS A 668 -12.40 26.89 -20.91
N PRO A 669 -12.17 28.15 -20.50
CA PRO A 669 -11.47 28.46 -19.25
C PRO A 669 -12.16 27.89 -18.01
N GLU A 670 -13.49 27.78 -18.08
CA GLU A 670 -14.34 27.17 -17.07
C GLU A 670 -15.27 26.19 -17.78
N VAL A 671 -15.40 24.98 -17.24
CA VAL A 671 -16.27 23.95 -17.82
C VAL A 671 -17.70 24.47 -17.77
N PRO A 672 -18.42 24.54 -18.91
CA PRO A 672 -19.82 24.93 -18.93
C PRO A 672 -20.61 24.08 -17.95
N GLN A 673 -21.48 24.72 -17.16
CA GLN A 673 -22.41 23.99 -16.32
C GLN A 673 -23.52 23.40 -17.19
N PRO A 674 -23.90 22.13 -16.99
CA PRO A 674 -25.02 21.54 -17.70
C PRO A 674 -26.30 22.32 -17.47
N ASP A 675 -27.01 22.66 -18.54
CA ASP A 675 -28.27 23.38 -18.48
C ASP A 675 -29.43 22.39 -18.33
N SER A 676 -30.14 22.44 -17.21
CA SER A 676 -31.28 21.56 -16.93
C SER A 676 -32.47 21.77 -17.88
N SER A 677 -32.48 22.84 -18.68
CA SER A 677 -33.47 23.08 -19.73
C SER A 677 -33.10 22.47 -21.08
N ASN A 678 -31.87 21.96 -21.23
CA ASN A 678 -31.41 21.28 -22.43
C ASN A 678 -32.08 19.90 -22.57
N ALA A 679 -32.50 19.53 -23.78
CA ALA A 679 -33.08 18.22 -24.09
C ALA A 679 -32.12 17.04 -23.83
N TYR A 680 -30.82 17.31 -23.75
CA TYR A 680 -29.77 16.34 -23.45
C TYR A 680 -29.40 16.26 -21.95
N PHE A 681 -30.21 16.84 -21.06
CA PHE A 681 -29.98 16.76 -19.61
C PHE A 681 -30.65 15.52 -18.99
N PRO A 682 -29.95 14.70 -18.19
CA PRO A 682 -30.54 13.51 -17.57
C PRO A 682 -31.45 13.89 -16.40
N SER A 683 -32.74 14.10 -16.69
CA SER A 683 -33.74 14.52 -15.70
C SER A 683 -34.08 13.45 -14.64
N ASP A 684 -33.65 12.21 -14.86
CA ASP A 684 -33.85 11.08 -13.94
C ASP A 684 -32.80 11.02 -12.81
N ILE A 685 -31.79 11.88 -12.83
CA ILE A 685 -30.74 11.98 -11.81
C ILE A 685 -30.85 13.34 -11.09
N GLU A 686 -30.84 13.31 -9.76
CA GLU A 686 -30.74 14.52 -8.94
C GLU A 686 -29.28 15.02 -8.95
N ASP A 687 -29.06 16.25 -9.43
CA ASP A 687 -27.74 16.90 -9.58
C ASP A 687 -26.68 16.07 -10.33
N PRO A 688 -26.89 15.76 -11.63
CA PRO A 688 -25.97 14.93 -12.41
C PRO A 688 -24.61 15.60 -12.58
N THR A 689 -23.55 14.80 -12.54
CA THR A 689 -22.19 15.26 -12.85
C THR A 689 -22.05 15.59 -14.34
N VAL A 690 -21.02 16.39 -14.68
CA VAL A 690 -20.71 16.72 -16.09
C VAL A 690 -20.49 15.46 -16.94
N ILE A 691 -19.81 14.45 -16.40
CA ILE A 691 -19.55 13.18 -17.10
C ILE A 691 -20.87 12.44 -17.37
N GLN A 692 -21.78 12.42 -16.39
CA GLN A 692 -23.10 11.81 -16.57
C GLN A 692 -23.93 12.54 -17.64
N CYS A 693 -23.85 13.87 -17.70
CA CYS A 693 -24.51 14.66 -18.75
C CYS A 693 -23.94 14.37 -20.14
N ASP A 694 -22.61 14.34 -20.27
CA ASP A 694 -21.93 14.01 -21.53
C ASP A 694 -22.31 12.60 -22.01
N ASN A 695 -22.29 11.62 -21.10
CA ASN A 695 -22.61 10.23 -21.43
C ASN A 695 -24.09 10.07 -21.79
N PHE A 696 -25.00 10.68 -21.03
CA PHE A 696 -26.43 10.67 -21.35
C PHE A 696 -26.70 11.33 -22.71
N THR A 697 -26.02 12.42 -23.05
CA THR A 697 -26.10 13.03 -24.39
C THR A 697 -25.75 12.02 -25.48
N ALA A 698 -24.63 11.31 -25.35
CA ALA A 698 -24.25 10.30 -26.33
C ALA A 698 -25.30 9.17 -26.45
N LEU A 699 -25.87 8.73 -25.33
CA LEU A 699 -26.93 7.72 -25.33
C LEU A 699 -28.21 8.23 -26.00
N LYS A 700 -28.61 9.48 -25.74
CA LYS A 700 -29.78 10.10 -26.34
C LYS A 700 -29.62 10.21 -27.86
N LEU A 701 -28.45 10.65 -28.34
CA LEU A 701 -28.14 10.75 -29.76
C LEU A 701 -28.12 9.38 -30.46
N ILE A 702 -27.62 8.35 -29.78
CA ILE A 702 -27.67 6.97 -30.28
C ILE A 702 -29.12 6.48 -30.31
N ALA A 703 -29.91 6.72 -29.27
CA ALA A 703 -31.32 6.34 -29.23
C ALA A 703 -32.10 7.00 -30.38
N ASP A 704 -31.89 8.30 -30.61
CA ASP A 704 -32.52 9.04 -31.70
C ASP A 704 -32.08 8.51 -33.08
N LEU A 705 -30.84 8.05 -33.24
CA LEU A 705 -30.33 7.42 -34.47
C LEU A 705 -31.06 6.11 -34.84
N TYR A 706 -31.59 5.42 -33.85
CA TYR A 706 -32.34 4.16 -33.99
C TYR A 706 -33.85 4.34 -33.77
N ASP A 707 -34.35 5.58 -33.71
CA ASP A 707 -35.76 5.91 -33.44
C ASP A 707 -36.28 5.29 -32.13
N ILE A 708 -35.43 5.20 -31.10
CA ILE A 708 -35.76 4.66 -29.76
C ILE A 708 -36.16 5.81 -28.82
N ASP A 709 -37.36 5.71 -28.25
CA ASP A 709 -37.81 6.60 -27.18
C ASP A 709 -37.35 6.07 -25.80
N LEU A 710 -36.45 6.82 -25.15
CA LEU A 710 -35.92 6.50 -23.83
C LEU A 710 -36.96 6.63 -22.70
N ALA A 711 -38.12 7.25 -22.94
CA ALA A 711 -39.17 7.46 -21.93
C ALA A 711 -40.20 6.32 -21.87
N VAL A 712 -40.11 5.32 -22.76
CA VAL A 712 -41.11 4.24 -22.87
C VAL A 712 -40.58 2.96 -22.22
N ASP A 713 -41.16 2.58 -21.07
CA ASP A 713 -40.83 1.34 -20.33
C ASP A 713 -41.42 0.05 -20.96
N ASP A 714 -42.16 0.16 -22.07
CA ASP A 714 -42.95 -0.94 -22.63
C ASP A 714 -42.20 -1.74 -23.71
N VAL A 715 -41.47 -2.76 -23.25
CA VAL A 715 -40.68 -3.71 -24.07
C VAL A 715 -41.51 -4.39 -25.18
N ALA A 716 -42.85 -4.45 -25.04
CA ALA A 716 -43.73 -5.10 -26.00
C ALA A 716 -43.92 -4.33 -27.33
N SER A 717 -43.52 -3.05 -27.39
CA SER A 717 -43.65 -2.17 -28.56
C SER A 717 -42.34 -2.01 -29.37
N MET A 718 -41.25 -2.64 -28.93
CA MET A 718 -39.90 -2.41 -29.44
C MET A 718 -39.56 -3.26 -30.67
N ASP A 719 -38.75 -2.71 -31.58
CA ASP A 719 -38.24 -3.44 -32.75
C ASP A 719 -37.38 -4.65 -32.29
N PRO A 720 -37.76 -5.90 -32.65
CA PRO A 720 -37.01 -7.10 -32.27
C PRO A 720 -35.55 -7.11 -32.73
N THR A 721 -35.24 -6.39 -33.83
CA THR A 721 -33.89 -6.30 -34.40
C THR A 721 -32.94 -5.46 -33.53
N LEU A 722 -33.47 -4.64 -32.62
CA LEU A 722 -32.74 -3.77 -31.69
C LEU A 722 -32.76 -4.28 -30.25
N SER A 723 -33.20 -5.51 -30.01
CA SER A 723 -33.28 -6.13 -28.67
C SER A 723 -31.98 -6.06 -27.86
N TRP A 724 -30.82 -6.16 -28.51
CA TRP A 724 -29.50 -6.04 -27.88
C TRP A 724 -29.26 -4.63 -27.30
N LEU A 725 -29.65 -3.58 -28.01
CA LEU A 725 -29.50 -2.18 -27.57
C LEU A 725 -30.54 -1.83 -26.50
N ASN A 726 -31.78 -2.25 -26.70
CA ASN A 726 -32.86 -2.06 -25.74
C ASN A 726 -32.55 -2.73 -24.40
N THR A 727 -31.95 -3.93 -24.41
CA THR A 727 -31.50 -4.59 -23.18
C THR A 727 -30.44 -3.76 -22.45
N ALA A 728 -29.46 -3.20 -23.16
CA ALA A 728 -28.43 -2.35 -22.56
C ALA A 728 -29.03 -1.07 -21.96
N LEU A 729 -29.97 -0.42 -22.66
CA LEU A 729 -30.69 0.78 -22.21
C LEU A 729 -31.56 0.49 -20.97
N SER A 730 -32.30 -0.62 -20.97
CA SER A 730 -33.12 -1.03 -19.82
C SER A 730 -32.26 -1.31 -18.58
N ILE A 731 -31.14 -2.00 -18.74
CA ILE A 731 -30.22 -2.25 -17.61
C ILE A 731 -29.71 -0.92 -17.05
N GLU A 732 -29.29 0.01 -17.91
CA GLU A 732 -28.85 1.35 -17.49
C GLU A 732 -29.92 2.10 -16.71
N GLY A 733 -31.17 2.10 -17.20
CA GLY A 733 -32.29 2.75 -16.51
C GLY A 733 -32.67 2.10 -15.16
N MET A 734 -32.37 0.82 -14.96
CA MET A 734 -32.64 0.09 -13.72
C MET A 734 -31.56 0.27 -12.65
N GLU A 735 -30.39 0.82 -12.99
CA GLU A 735 -29.31 1.06 -12.03
C GLU A 735 -29.69 2.12 -10.98
N ASP A 736 -28.94 2.16 -9.88
CA ASP A 736 -29.08 3.24 -8.89
C ASP A 736 -28.67 4.59 -9.51
N PRO A 737 -29.41 5.70 -9.26
CA PRO A 737 -29.09 7.02 -9.82
C PRO A 737 -27.65 7.48 -9.59
N SER A 738 -26.99 7.04 -8.51
CA SER A 738 -25.59 7.39 -8.20
C SER A 738 -24.56 6.72 -9.13
N VAL A 739 -24.95 5.68 -9.88
CA VAL A 739 -24.06 4.93 -10.78
C VAL A 739 -24.55 4.91 -12.24
N ARG A 740 -25.69 5.54 -12.55
CA ARG A 740 -26.16 5.72 -13.93
C ARG A 740 -25.28 6.67 -14.71
N TYR A 741 -25.07 6.35 -15.99
CA TYR A 741 -24.32 7.14 -16.98
C TYR A 741 -22.90 7.51 -16.55
N ILE A 742 -22.31 6.81 -15.58
CA ILE A 742 -20.94 7.07 -15.13
C ILE A 742 -19.90 6.53 -16.13
N ASP A 743 -20.27 5.50 -16.90
CA ASP A 743 -19.41 4.85 -17.90
C ASP A 743 -20.24 4.25 -19.04
N ASN A 744 -19.76 4.42 -20.27
CA ASN A 744 -20.41 3.97 -21.50
C ASN A 744 -19.96 2.57 -21.95
N SER A 745 -19.14 1.86 -21.16
CA SER A 745 -18.62 0.52 -21.52
C SER A 745 -19.71 -0.50 -21.85
N ARG A 746 -20.85 -0.45 -21.17
CA ARG A 746 -22.01 -1.33 -21.43
C ARG A 746 -22.51 -1.21 -22.87
N PHE A 747 -22.59 0.01 -23.36
CA PHE A 747 -23.07 0.28 -24.71
C PHE A 747 -22.00 -0.08 -25.74
N ILE A 748 -20.73 0.20 -25.46
CA ILE A 748 -19.62 -0.26 -26.31
C ILE A 748 -19.68 -1.80 -26.48
N GLU A 749 -19.83 -2.55 -25.39
CA GLU A 749 -19.96 -4.01 -25.42
C GLU A 749 -21.20 -4.46 -26.22
N ALA A 750 -22.34 -3.79 -26.04
CA ALA A 750 -23.56 -4.11 -26.77
C ALA A 750 -23.40 -3.95 -28.29
N PHE A 751 -22.73 -2.87 -28.74
CA PHE A 751 -22.44 -2.65 -30.16
C PHE A 751 -21.37 -3.63 -30.70
N GLU A 752 -20.30 -3.88 -29.95
CA GLU A 752 -19.23 -4.83 -30.35
C GLU A 752 -19.75 -6.28 -30.44
N CYS A 753 -20.76 -6.63 -29.63
CA CYS A 753 -21.40 -7.94 -29.62
C CYS A 753 -22.66 -8.02 -30.50
N LYS A 754 -23.01 -6.95 -31.25
CA LYS A 754 -24.17 -6.93 -32.16
C LYS A 754 -24.07 -8.06 -33.19
N GLY A 755 -25.05 -8.95 -33.22
CA GLY A 755 -25.11 -10.06 -34.17
C GLY A 755 -24.07 -11.18 -33.93
N ALA A 756 -23.22 -11.06 -32.92
CA ALA A 756 -22.53 -12.23 -32.40
C ALA A 756 -23.60 -13.18 -31.88
N ILE A 757 -23.50 -14.46 -32.21
CA ILE A 757 -23.95 -15.47 -31.27
C ILE A 757 -23.05 -15.20 -30.07
N VAL A 758 -23.51 -14.35 -29.15
CA VAL A 758 -22.94 -14.27 -27.81
C VAL A 758 -23.08 -15.71 -27.37
N LYS A 759 -21.99 -16.47 -27.49
CA LYS A 759 -21.88 -17.72 -26.77
C LYS A 759 -22.14 -17.25 -25.37
N GLU A 760 -23.32 -17.58 -24.83
CA GLU A 760 -23.61 -17.39 -23.42
C GLU A 760 -22.31 -17.70 -22.72
N ALA A 761 -21.75 -16.70 -22.02
CA ALA A 761 -20.45 -16.84 -21.39
C ALA A 761 -20.46 -18.21 -20.71
N PRO A 762 -19.58 -19.15 -21.11
CA PRO A 762 -19.84 -20.58 -20.94
C PRO A 762 -20.26 -20.83 -19.50
N GLN A 763 -21.54 -21.17 -19.30
CA GLN A 763 -22.06 -21.34 -17.96
C GLN A 763 -21.57 -22.68 -17.45
N ILE A 764 -20.42 -22.66 -16.78
CA ILE A 764 -19.81 -23.86 -16.22
C ILE A 764 -20.57 -24.19 -14.93
N SER A 765 -21.57 -25.06 -15.06
CA SER A 765 -22.29 -25.62 -13.91
C SER A 765 -21.43 -26.70 -13.25
N ILE A 766 -21.04 -26.46 -12.00
CA ILE A 766 -20.26 -27.41 -11.21
C ILE A 766 -21.15 -27.98 -10.11
N TYR A 767 -21.42 -29.29 -10.18
CA TYR A 767 -22.22 -29.99 -9.18
C TYR A 767 -21.33 -30.55 -8.08
N THR A 768 -21.66 -30.22 -6.83
CA THR A 768 -20.90 -30.68 -5.66
C THR A 768 -21.82 -30.84 -4.46
N SER A 769 -21.57 -31.87 -3.64
CA SER A 769 -22.27 -32.06 -2.36
C SER A 769 -21.77 -31.14 -1.24
N LYS A 770 -20.79 -30.27 -1.53
CA LYS A 770 -20.14 -29.39 -0.55
C LYS A 770 -20.90 -28.10 -0.25
N VAL A 771 -22.01 -27.85 -0.94
CA VAL A 771 -22.84 -26.65 -0.76
C VAL A 771 -24.30 -27.05 -0.61
N GLU A 772 -25.00 -26.50 0.38
CA GLU A 772 -26.42 -26.78 0.63
C GLU A 772 -27.34 -25.97 -0.28
N THR A 773 -26.90 -24.78 -0.70
CA THR A 773 -27.66 -23.89 -1.59
C THR A 773 -26.84 -23.54 -2.84
N PRO A 774 -27.44 -23.56 -4.03
CA PRO A 774 -26.77 -23.14 -5.25
C PRO A 774 -26.45 -21.64 -5.19
N PHE A 775 -25.27 -21.26 -5.67
CA PHE A 775 -24.88 -19.87 -5.84
C PHE A 775 -23.98 -19.71 -7.07
N THR A 776 -24.00 -18.52 -7.65
CA THR A 776 -23.19 -18.16 -8.82
C THR A 776 -21.97 -17.36 -8.38
N ILE A 777 -20.78 -17.70 -8.90
CA ILE A 777 -19.59 -16.86 -8.80
C ILE A 777 -19.59 -15.93 -10.00
N TYR A 778 -19.78 -14.63 -9.77
CA TYR A 778 -19.83 -13.63 -10.84
C TYR A 778 -18.42 -13.10 -11.16
N PRO A 779 -18.15 -12.67 -12.40
CA PRO A 779 -16.90 -12.01 -12.74
C PRO A 779 -16.72 -10.73 -11.91
N GLU A 780 -15.50 -10.49 -11.43
CA GLU A 780 -15.10 -9.22 -10.81
C GLU A 780 -14.39 -8.37 -11.88
N ASN A 781 -14.92 -7.19 -12.18
CA ASN A 781 -14.48 -6.34 -13.31
C ASN A 781 -14.48 -7.07 -14.66
N GLY A 782 -15.56 -7.81 -14.94
CA GLY A 782 -15.72 -8.58 -16.18
C GLY A 782 -14.82 -9.82 -16.29
N LYS A 783 -14.08 -10.19 -15.23
CA LYS A 783 -13.15 -11.34 -15.25
C LYS A 783 -13.38 -12.28 -14.05
N VAL A 784 -13.32 -13.58 -14.29
CA VAL A 784 -13.16 -14.59 -13.24
C VAL A 784 -11.70 -14.99 -13.20
N TYR A 785 -11.09 -14.90 -12.02
CA TYR A 785 -9.66 -15.16 -11.87
C TYR A 785 -9.41 -16.65 -11.67
N ILE A 786 -8.48 -17.20 -12.45
CA ILE A 786 -8.04 -18.60 -12.36
C ILE A 786 -6.57 -18.62 -11.94
N GLN A 787 -6.27 -19.26 -10.81
CA GLN A 787 -4.91 -19.57 -10.41
C GLN A 787 -4.65 -21.05 -10.60
N LEU A 788 -3.60 -21.40 -11.35
CA LEU A 788 -3.17 -22.77 -11.61
C LEU A 788 -1.85 -23.06 -10.87
N GLU A 789 -1.80 -24.19 -10.16
CA GLU A 789 -0.61 -24.70 -9.48
C GLU A 789 -0.35 -26.13 -9.97
N ALA A 790 0.92 -26.48 -10.18
CA ALA A 790 1.29 -27.84 -10.58
C ALA A 790 0.99 -28.84 -9.45
N ALA A 791 0.30 -29.94 -9.77
CA ALA A 791 0.07 -31.07 -8.88
C ALA A 791 0.87 -32.32 -9.35
N SER A 792 0.77 -33.43 -8.61
CA SER A 792 1.42 -34.70 -8.97
C SER A 792 0.89 -35.26 -10.29
N GLU A 793 1.75 -35.97 -11.03
CA GLU A 793 1.39 -36.74 -12.25
C GLU A 793 0.78 -35.92 -13.42
N GLY A 794 1.12 -34.64 -13.54
CA GLY A 794 0.67 -33.81 -14.65
C GLY A 794 -0.73 -33.21 -14.48
N ASP A 795 -1.31 -33.33 -13.29
CA ASP A 795 -2.55 -32.66 -12.90
C ASP A 795 -2.29 -31.19 -12.51
N PHE A 796 -3.31 -30.35 -12.61
CA PHE A 796 -3.29 -28.98 -12.12
C PHE A 796 -4.24 -28.81 -10.94
N ARG A 797 -3.75 -28.22 -9.86
CA ARG A 797 -4.63 -27.63 -8.86
C ARG A 797 -5.09 -26.28 -9.37
N PHE A 798 -6.38 -26.00 -9.30
CA PHE A 798 -6.93 -24.73 -9.76
C PHE A 798 -7.73 -24.06 -8.64
N THR A 799 -7.67 -22.73 -8.60
CA THR A 799 -8.54 -21.86 -7.80
C THR A 799 -9.29 -20.93 -8.74
N LEU A 800 -10.62 -20.93 -8.65
CA LEU A 800 -11.50 -19.99 -9.33
C LEU A 800 -12.07 -19.01 -8.30
N SER A 801 -11.96 -17.72 -8.56
CA SER A 801 -12.47 -16.65 -7.70
C SER A 801 -13.13 -15.52 -8.47
N GLY A 802 -14.21 -15.00 -7.89
CA GLY A 802 -14.93 -13.83 -8.36
C GLY A 802 -15.88 -13.32 -7.26
N ILE A 803 -16.84 -12.49 -7.64
CA ILE A 803 -17.87 -11.95 -6.74
C ILE A 803 -18.79 -13.09 -6.27
N ASN A 804 -19.21 -13.06 -5.01
CA ASN A 804 -20.13 -14.04 -4.37
C ASN A 804 -19.55 -15.45 -4.12
N GLY A 805 -18.28 -15.73 -4.47
CA GLY A 805 -17.64 -16.96 -4.01
C GLY A 805 -16.30 -17.34 -4.62
N MET A 806 -15.75 -18.45 -4.12
CA MET A 806 -14.51 -19.07 -4.59
C MET A 806 -14.64 -20.58 -4.55
N LEU A 807 -14.00 -21.27 -5.51
CA LEU A 807 -13.88 -22.73 -5.51
C LEU A 807 -12.45 -23.16 -5.83
N LYS A 808 -12.04 -24.31 -5.28
CA LYS A 808 -10.73 -24.92 -5.50
C LYS A 808 -10.89 -26.41 -5.77
N GLY A 809 -10.02 -26.95 -6.61
CA GLY A 809 -10.02 -28.36 -6.94
C GLY A 809 -8.83 -28.78 -7.78
N PHE A 810 -8.94 -29.98 -8.34
CA PHE A 810 -7.96 -30.57 -9.23
C PHE A 810 -8.58 -30.79 -10.61
N TYR A 811 -7.80 -30.47 -11.63
CA TYR A 811 -8.11 -30.69 -13.03
C TYR A 811 -7.06 -31.62 -13.62
N LYS A 812 -7.52 -32.68 -14.28
CA LYS A 812 -6.68 -33.68 -14.94
C LYS A 812 -6.64 -33.41 -16.44
N PRO A 813 -5.53 -32.86 -16.98
CA PRO A 813 -5.47 -32.46 -18.39
C PRO A 813 -5.61 -33.64 -19.36
N HIS A 814 -5.10 -34.81 -18.97
CA HIS A 814 -5.13 -36.02 -19.78
C HIS A 814 -6.53 -36.66 -19.86
N GLU A 815 -7.39 -36.40 -18.87
CA GLU A 815 -8.79 -36.87 -18.82
C GLU A 815 -9.80 -35.77 -19.20
N ASN A 816 -9.35 -34.52 -19.41
CA ASN A 816 -10.21 -33.35 -19.62
C ASN A 816 -11.30 -33.16 -18.54
N GLN A 817 -11.00 -33.57 -17.30
CA GLN A 817 -12.01 -33.66 -16.24
C GLN A 817 -11.57 -32.94 -14.95
N LEU A 818 -12.55 -32.31 -14.29
CA LEU A 818 -12.49 -31.89 -12.89
C LEU A 818 -12.57 -33.14 -12.00
N SER A 819 -11.46 -33.54 -11.39
CA SER A 819 -11.39 -34.79 -10.64
C SER A 819 -11.97 -34.66 -9.23
N PHE A 820 -11.71 -33.54 -8.55
CA PHE A 820 -12.17 -33.31 -7.19
C PHE A 820 -12.20 -31.82 -6.83
N LEU A 821 -13.27 -31.39 -6.17
CA LEU A 821 -13.35 -30.08 -5.51
C LEU A 821 -13.05 -30.23 -4.03
N ASP A 822 -12.00 -29.60 -3.52
CA ASP A 822 -11.64 -29.67 -2.11
C ASP A 822 -12.26 -28.52 -1.29
N PHE A 823 -12.47 -27.36 -1.91
CA PHE A 823 -13.03 -26.18 -1.26
C PHE A 823 -14.05 -25.46 -2.14
N VAL A 824 -15.21 -25.13 -1.58
CA VAL A 824 -16.22 -24.27 -2.21
C VAL A 824 -16.77 -23.37 -1.11
N LYS A 825 -16.73 -22.05 -1.30
CA LYS A 825 -17.24 -21.10 -0.32
C LYS A 825 -18.00 -19.98 -1.02
N LYS A 826 -19.26 -19.82 -0.63
CA LYS A 826 -20.02 -18.59 -0.87
C LYS A 826 -19.43 -17.49 0.00
N GLN A 827 -19.03 -16.39 -0.61
CA GLN A 827 -18.63 -15.20 0.15
C GLN A 827 -19.87 -14.37 0.43
N ASP A 828 -20.08 -13.97 1.67
CA ASP A 828 -21.16 -13.04 2.01
C ASP A 828 -20.87 -11.69 1.34
N LEU A 829 -21.75 -11.30 0.43
CA LEU A 829 -21.74 -9.97 -0.18
C LEU A 829 -22.06 -8.97 0.93
N TRP A 830 -21.07 -8.16 1.32
CA TRP A 830 -21.25 -7.11 2.32
C TRP A 830 -21.98 -5.86 1.78
N TRP A 831 -22.43 -5.89 0.51
CA TRP A 831 -23.29 -4.87 -0.09
C TRP A 831 -24.69 -5.44 -0.40
N LYS A 832 -25.49 -5.63 0.64
CA LYS A 832 -26.96 -5.61 0.52
C LYS A 832 -27.51 -4.76 1.67
N ALA A 833 -27.04 -3.51 1.71
CA ALA A 833 -27.57 -2.40 2.49
C ALA A 833 -26.79 -1.15 2.07
N SER A 834 -27.05 -0.67 0.85
CA SER A 834 -26.78 0.71 0.40
C SER A 834 -27.78 0.95 -0.70
#